data_AF-A0A6J3C6K1-F1
#
_entry.id   AF-A0A6J3C6K1-F1
#
_cell.length_a   1.000
_cell.length_b   1.000
_cell.length_c   1.000
_cell.angle_alpha   90.00
_cell.angle_beta   90.00
_cell.angle_gamma   90.00
#
_symmetry.space_group_name_H-M   'P 1'
#
loop_
_entity.id
_entity.type
_entity.pdbx_description
1 polymer ?
#
loop_
_entity_poly.entity_id
_entity_poly.type
_entity_poly.pdbx_seq_one_letter_code
_entity_poly.pdbx_strand_id
1 'polypeptide(L)'
;MSEDYDIRERRASMRRDILSAVMKRTESRLEQEEPRVFHDDNPMYEDPRDVIGDKPAKPPRKRNIQAVAVSSPKTSKESRTLLREQKKKLTKKYESLITSLMERCEENVTQLSERDSQINKLKEKLKTVLEYNRLFAEENDQLKSQYETLVKYVEECKAVIKEERERNTTLEEKNKELENKVKQYEVPDRDNVPTTAIPLVEVCMSCSSRQIILNQAREQNTRLQKDMQALKDVLYRLNVQLSRYQEKLRANVQGLSADGKDSIYKPGEKIDGFDSLITASLGYKQESATDEALSNKTGPEEQTHGRVVDLSGLLSAQALAPLFDAYQENLQEKDSLILDYEKQFENINKKSKQIVTENKSLNEKVRTLEEELAQTRQNYKKMVVERETADIEKATLAERAERAESKLKEVYELYEDKMAAMMRDYETVHREYFATRGALEAADGRLAAFAALRARTVPADLHERRLDHCKRLLEELKHQYSMETERKTEQAAKLQEQLKLLEEKHSKVCQEHEAVKEELTAALKNVRLYRKAAVIFRQRVKAATARATRVRRSVRKARTANEPLRLALEALERIKREIKVVKSRAYSSLEELERRIVQQERRAALAHAEHRRELDRAALALQHKEGIIRSLIDKVADVEETQPN
;
A
#
# COMPACT_ATOMS: atom_id res chain seq x y z
N MET A 1 -1.10 14.27 47.80
CA MET A 1 -0.81 13.41 48.99
C MET A 1 -1.76 12.21 49.03
N SER A 2 -3.06 12.38 49.28
CA SER A 2 -3.99 11.23 49.38
C SER A 2 -4.18 10.45 48.07
N GLU A 3 -4.29 11.14 46.93
CA GLU A 3 -4.55 10.50 45.62
C GLU A 3 -3.41 9.56 45.17
N ASP A 4 -2.16 9.93 45.42
CA ASP A 4 -0.99 9.06 45.20
C ASP A 4 -1.01 7.80 46.07
N TYR A 5 -1.70 7.83 47.21
CA TYR A 5 -1.88 6.66 48.08
C TYR A 5 -2.93 5.72 47.50
N ASP A 6 -4.12 6.24 47.14
CA ASP A 6 -5.19 5.46 46.48
C ASP A 6 -4.70 4.81 45.17
N ILE A 7 -3.96 5.54 44.33
CA ILE A 7 -3.37 4.99 43.09
C ILE A 7 -2.37 3.86 43.37
N ARG A 8 -1.57 3.94 44.45
CA ARG A 8 -0.66 2.86 44.86
C ARG A 8 -1.42 1.66 45.43
N GLU A 9 -2.46 1.90 46.22
CA GLU A 9 -3.28 0.86 46.85
C GLU A 9 -4.11 0.09 45.80
N ARG A 10 -4.72 0.77 44.82
CA ARG A 10 -5.35 0.14 43.65
C ARG A 10 -4.37 -0.71 42.85
N ARG A 11 -3.13 -0.21 42.61
CA ARG A 11 -2.08 -1.00 41.93
C ARG A 11 -1.61 -2.19 42.76
N ALA A 12 -1.62 -2.09 44.09
CA ALA A 12 -1.31 -3.19 44.99
C ALA A 12 -2.43 -4.24 45.03
N SER A 13 -3.70 -3.82 45.01
CA SER A 13 -4.83 -4.74 44.87
C SER A 13 -4.79 -5.46 43.54
N MET A 14 -4.74 -4.72 42.43
CA MET A 14 -4.69 -5.30 41.08
C MET A 14 -3.55 -6.32 40.92
N ARG A 15 -2.39 -6.13 41.58
CA ARG A 15 -1.32 -7.13 41.63
C ARG A 15 -1.66 -8.38 42.45
N ARG A 16 -2.32 -8.23 43.62
CA ARG A 16 -2.85 -9.36 44.40
C ARG A 16 -3.93 -10.12 43.63
N ASP A 17 -4.81 -9.40 42.93
CA ASP A 17 -5.93 -9.95 42.16
C ASP A 17 -5.41 -10.75 40.94
N ILE A 18 -4.40 -10.22 40.23
CA ILE A 18 -3.69 -10.95 39.16
C ILE A 18 -2.96 -12.17 39.71
N LEU A 19 -2.25 -12.07 40.85
CA LEU A 19 -1.56 -13.21 41.46
C LEU A 19 -2.55 -14.30 41.90
N SER A 20 -3.69 -13.93 42.49
CA SER A 20 -4.76 -14.87 42.84
C SER A 20 -5.36 -15.54 41.60
N ALA A 21 -5.60 -14.80 40.52
CA ALA A 21 -6.07 -15.35 39.26
C ALA A 21 -5.04 -16.29 38.60
N VAL A 22 -3.74 -16.03 38.73
CA VAL A 22 -2.68 -16.93 38.26
C VAL A 22 -2.62 -18.20 39.12
N MET A 23 -2.56 -18.07 40.45
CA MET A 23 -2.58 -19.19 41.41
C MET A 23 -3.73 -20.16 41.13
N LYS A 24 -4.95 -19.62 41.06
CA LYS A 24 -6.17 -20.39 40.81
C LYS A 24 -6.20 -21.06 39.42
N ARG A 25 -5.48 -20.49 38.44
CA ARG A 25 -5.34 -21.05 37.09
C ARG A 25 -4.22 -22.10 36.99
N THR A 26 -3.23 -22.08 37.89
CA THR A 26 -2.28 -23.20 38.07
C THR A 26 -2.89 -24.33 38.89
N GLU A 27 -3.64 -24.04 39.96
CA GLU A 27 -4.38 -25.02 40.76
C GLU A 27 -5.39 -25.78 39.87
N SER A 28 -6.26 -25.05 39.16
CA SER A 28 -7.21 -25.60 38.17
C SER A 28 -6.54 -26.38 37.00
N ARG A 29 -5.22 -26.29 36.82
CA ARG A 29 -4.47 -27.04 35.80
C ARG A 29 -3.77 -28.27 36.37
N LEU A 30 -3.50 -28.29 37.67
CA LEU A 30 -3.02 -29.47 38.41
C LEU A 30 -4.19 -30.41 38.77
N GLU A 31 -5.36 -29.85 39.13
CA GLU A 31 -6.59 -30.60 39.42
C GLU A 31 -7.22 -31.30 38.20
N GLN A 32 -6.70 -31.07 36.98
CA GLN A 32 -7.17 -31.72 35.74
C GLN A 32 -6.34 -32.93 35.30
N GLU A 33 -5.24 -33.26 36.00
CA GLU A 33 -4.34 -34.37 35.65
C GLU A 33 -4.30 -35.44 36.75
N GLU A 34 -5.38 -36.20 36.89
CA GLU A 34 -5.40 -37.51 37.57
C GLU A 34 -5.92 -38.63 36.65
N PRO A 35 -5.54 -39.90 36.91
CA PRO A 35 -4.71 -40.58 35.93
C PRO A 35 -5.46 -41.40 34.89
N ARG A 36 -5.00 -41.32 33.64
CA ARG A 36 -5.30 -42.32 32.60
C ARG A 36 -4.05 -43.09 32.21
N VAL A 37 -3.98 -44.33 32.69
CA VAL A 37 -3.08 -45.37 32.23
C VAL A 37 -3.25 -45.56 30.72
N PHE A 38 -2.16 -45.63 29.95
CA PHE A 38 -1.83 -46.79 29.09
C PHE A 38 -0.41 -46.71 28.47
N HIS A 39 0.23 -47.88 28.43
CA HIS A 39 1.48 -48.29 27.77
C HIS A 39 2.63 -47.29 27.50
N ASP A 40 3.67 -47.47 28.32
CA ASP A 40 5.08 -47.53 27.88
C ASP A 40 5.25 -48.41 26.62
N ASP A 41 5.98 -47.89 25.62
CA ASP A 41 6.53 -48.66 24.50
C ASP A 41 7.65 -47.87 23.76
N ASN A 42 8.68 -47.39 24.47
CA ASN A 42 9.90 -46.87 23.82
C ASN A 42 11.19 -47.03 24.66
N PRO A 43 12.01 -48.07 24.41
CA PRO A 43 13.27 -48.27 25.13
C PRO A 43 14.40 -47.32 24.69
N MET A 44 15.33 -47.05 25.61
CA MET A 44 16.52 -46.19 25.48
C MET A 44 16.30 -44.67 25.37
N TYR A 45 16.08 -44.02 26.51
CA TYR A 45 16.78 -42.76 26.81
C TYR A 45 16.98 -42.58 28.33
N GLU A 46 18.17 -42.89 28.84
CA GLU A 46 18.62 -42.49 30.18
C GLU A 46 19.36 -41.13 30.06
N ASP A 47 19.06 -40.14 30.92
CA ASP A 47 19.79 -38.86 30.91
C ASP A 47 21.21 -39.05 31.49
N PRO A 48 22.29 -38.78 30.72
CA PRO A 48 23.66 -38.98 31.19
C PRO A 48 24.11 -38.05 32.33
N ARG A 49 23.23 -37.21 32.89
CA ARG A 49 23.56 -36.24 33.95
C ARG A 49 23.45 -36.77 35.36
N ASP A 50 22.62 -37.79 35.60
CA ASP A 50 22.38 -38.32 36.96
C ASP A 50 23.47 -39.30 37.47
N VAL A 51 24.49 -39.58 36.65
CA VAL A 51 25.55 -40.57 36.95
C VAL A 51 26.87 -39.92 37.40
N ILE A 52 27.02 -38.59 37.37
CA ILE A 52 28.26 -37.90 37.79
C ILE A 52 28.13 -37.36 39.22
N GLY A 53 27.96 -38.30 40.16
CA GLY A 53 27.59 -38.03 41.55
C GLY A 53 28.56 -38.51 42.64
N ASP A 54 29.85 -38.78 42.37
CA ASP A 54 30.79 -39.09 43.46
C ASP A 54 32.26 -38.64 43.25
N LYS A 55 33.04 -38.72 44.33
CA LYS A 55 34.24 -37.91 44.62
C LYS A 55 35.54 -38.49 44.02
N PRO A 56 36.51 -37.65 43.61
CA PRO A 56 37.81 -38.12 43.14
C PRO A 56 38.66 -38.73 44.27
N ALA A 57 39.18 -39.93 44.04
CA ALA A 57 40.10 -40.61 44.97
C ALA A 57 41.52 -39.99 44.93
N LYS A 58 42.22 -40.01 46.07
CA LYS A 58 43.58 -39.46 46.22
C LYS A 58 44.64 -40.39 45.59
N PRO A 59 45.71 -39.85 44.98
CA PRO A 59 46.75 -40.67 44.34
C PRO A 59 47.59 -41.44 45.38
N PRO A 60 48.03 -42.68 45.08
CA PRO A 60 48.90 -43.46 45.96
C PRO A 60 50.32 -42.87 46.05
N ARG A 61 50.95 -43.02 47.21
CA ARG A 61 52.29 -42.48 47.50
C ARG A 61 53.40 -43.16 46.68
N LYS A 62 54.44 -42.39 46.34
CA LYS A 62 55.75 -42.90 45.85
C LYS A 62 56.25 -44.04 46.74
N ARG A 63 56.57 -45.20 46.16
CA ARG A 63 57.30 -46.28 46.85
C ARG A 63 58.77 -46.23 46.44
N ASN A 64 59.64 -45.94 47.40
CA ASN A 64 61.08 -45.81 47.18
C ASN A 64 61.70 -47.22 47.05
N ILE A 65 62.37 -47.51 45.94
CA ILE A 65 63.10 -48.78 45.75
C ILE A 65 64.60 -48.48 45.88
N GLN A 66 65.15 -48.74 47.06
CA GLN A 66 66.59 -48.76 47.26
C GLN A 66 67.22 -49.98 46.56
N ALA A 67 68.47 -49.84 46.13
CA ALA A 67 69.16 -50.88 45.38
C ALA A 67 69.42 -52.13 46.23
N VAL A 68 68.94 -53.28 45.76
CA VAL A 68 69.35 -54.59 46.30
C VAL A 68 70.69 -54.97 45.70
N ALA A 69 71.75 -54.86 46.49
CA ALA A 69 73.07 -55.36 46.11
C ALA A 69 73.10 -56.90 46.24
N VAL A 70 73.22 -57.60 45.11
CA VAL A 70 73.41 -59.06 45.09
C VAL A 70 74.88 -59.35 44.75
N SER A 71 75.51 -60.17 45.58
CA SER A 71 76.91 -60.58 45.43
C SER A 71 77.12 -61.61 44.31
N SER A 72 78.37 -61.72 43.86
CA SER A 72 78.80 -62.55 42.72
C SER A 72 78.61 -64.05 42.96
N PRO A 73 78.32 -64.82 41.89
CA PRO A 73 79.24 -65.91 41.55
C PRO A 73 80.02 -65.68 40.25
N LYS A 74 81.25 -66.18 40.21
CA LYS A 74 82.09 -66.21 38.99
C LYS A 74 81.52 -67.24 38.00
N THR A 75 81.28 -66.82 36.75
CA THR A 75 80.91 -67.72 35.63
C THR A 75 81.82 -67.49 34.41
N SER A 76 81.89 -68.46 33.50
CA SER A 76 82.86 -68.51 32.39
C SER A 76 82.78 -67.30 31.45
N LYS A 77 83.85 -67.03 30.69
CA LYS A 77 83.84 -66.07 29.58
C LYS A 77 82.69 -66.36 28.60
N GLU A 78 82.38 -67.64 28.36
CA GLU A 78 81.29 -68.09 27.50
C GLU A 78 79.91 -67.90 28.14
N SER A 79 79.77 -68.16 29.44
CA SER A 79 78.55 -67.80 30.19
C SER A 79 78.29 -66.29 30.10
N ARG A 80 79.35 -65.47 30.10
CA ARG A 80 79.28 -64.01 29.95
C ARG A 80 78.92 -63.54 28.54
N THR A 81 79.31 -64.26 27.48
CA THR A 81 78.86 -63.95 26.11
C THR A 81 77.42 -64.40 25.91
N LEU A 82 77.03 -65.59 26.36
CA LEU A 82 75.64 -66.07 26.32
C LEU A 82 74.70 -65.15 27.11
N LEU A 83 75.07 -64.70 28.32
CA LEU A 83 74.29 -63.72 29.09
C LEU A 83 74.22 -62.35 28.40
N ARG A 84 75.28 -61.91 27.70
CA ARG A 84 75.25 -60.69 26.88
C ARG A 84 74.34 -60.83 25.66
N GLU A 85 74.30 -62.01 25.04
CA GLU A 85 73.47 -62.28 23.87
C GLU A 85 72.00 -62.47 24.24
N GLN A 86 71.71 -63.20 25.31
CA GLN A 86 70.38 -63.26 25.93
C GLN A 86 69.91 -61.87 26.35
N LYS A 87 70.78 -61.05 26.97
CA LYS A 87 70.46 -59.65 27.29
C LYS A 87 70.17 -58.85 26.02
N LYS A 88 70.97 -58.94 24.95
CA LYS A 88 70.69 -58.28 23.66
C LYS A 88 69.36 -58.73 23.05
N LYS A 89 69.06 -60.03 23.05
CA LYS A 89 67.79 -60.61 22.57
C LYS A 89 66.60 -60.13 23.40
N LEU A 90 66.77 -60.00 24.72
CA LEU A 90 65.76 -59.47 25.63
C LEU A 90 65.57 -57.94 25.45
N THR A 91 66.64 -57.17 25.33
CA THR A 91 66.59 -55.73 25.02
C THR A 91 65.89 -55.50 23.68
N LYS A 92 66.22 -56.25 22.62
CA LYS A 92 65.54 -56.14 21.32
C LYS A 92 64.05 -56.53 21.39
N LYS A 93 63.66 -57.45 22.27
CA LYS A 93 62.24 -57.73 22.55
C LYS A 93 61.55 -56.57 23.27
N TYR A 94 62.21 -55.92 24.24
CA TYR A 94 61.66 -54.73 24.89
C TYR A 94 61.60 -53.53 23.95
N GLU A 95 62.62 -53.30 23.12
CA GLU A 95 62.62 -52.27 22.07
C GLU A 95 61.44 -52.48 21.11
N SER A 96 61.29 -53.68 20.56
CA SER A 96 60.17 -54.04 19.69
C SER A 96 58.80 -53.89 20.36
N LEU A 97 58.68 -54.24 21.65
CA LEU A 97 57.44 -54.07 22.41
C LEU A 97 57.15 -52.58 22.68
N ILE A 98 58.17 -51.75 22.90
CA ILE A 98 58.03 -50.30 23.06
C ILE A 98 57.60 -49.67 21.73
N THR A 99 58.20 -50.04 20.60
CA THR A 99 57.78 -49.56 19.27
C THR A 99 56.32 -49.90 19.00
N SER A 100 55.90 -51.16 19.18
CA SER A 100 54.49 -51.52 18.93
C SER A 100 53.50 -51.05 20.01
N LEU A 101 53.97 -50.56 21.16
CA LEU A 101 53.16 -49.77 22.09
C LEU A 101 53.07 -48.30 21.65
N MET A 102 54.13 -47.72 21.07
CA MET A 102 54.10 -46.37 20.50
C MET A 102 53.19 -46.30 19.27
N GLU A 103 53.37 -47.19 18.30
CA GLU A 103 52.53 -47.32 17.10
C GLU A 103 51.04 -47.38 17.49
N ARG A 104 50.69 -48.24 18.46
CA ARG A 104 49.33 -48.40 18.95
C ARG A 104 48.81 -47.20 19.77
N CYS A 105 49.69 -46.46 20.43
CA CYS A 105 49.33 -45.19 21.07
C CYS A 105 49.07 -44.09 20.02
N GLU A 106 49.85 -44.03 18.95
CA GLU A 106 49.64 -43.10 17.83
C GLU A 106 48.33 -43.41 17.09
N GLU A 107 48.03 -44.69 16.82
CA GLU A 107 46.72 -45.14 16.32
C GLU A 107 45.54 -44.75 17.24
N ASN A 108 45.69 -44.87 18.55
CA ASN A 108 44.67 -44.45 19.50
C ASN A 108 44.50 -42.92 19.52
N VAL A 109 45.58 -42.15 19.37
CA VAL A 109 45.54 -40.67 19.32
C VAL A 109 44.89 -40.17 18.02
N THR A 110 45.17 -40.79 16.87
CA THR A 110 44.49 -40.44 15.61
C THR A 110 43.01 -40.80 15.68
N GLN A 111 42.65 -41.98 16.18
CA GLN A 111 41.24 -42.36 16.40
C GLN A 111 40.50 -41.39 17.35
N LEU A 112 41.13 -40.98 18.46
CA LEU A 112 40.54 -39.97 19.36
C LEU A 112 40.32 -38.63 18.64
N SER A 113 41.32 -38.16 17.88
CA SER A 113 41.21 -36.92 17.09
C SER A 113 40.09 -37.00 16.04
N GLU A 114 39.91 -38.14 15.38
CA GLU A 114 38.79 -38.36 14.47
C GLU A 114 37.43 -38.28 15.20
N ARG A 115 37.30 -38.90 16.38
CA ARG A 115 36.06 -38.87 17.18
C ARG A 115 35.78 -37.46 17.70
N ASP A 116 36.77 -36.71 18.15
CA ASP A 116 36.61 -35.29 18.48
C ASP A 116 36.15 -34.47 17.27
N SER A 117 36.67 -34.76 16.07
CA SER A 117 36.19 -34.11 14.84
C SER A 117 34.72 -34.43 14.54
N GLN A 118 34.26 -35.66 14.82
CA GLN A 118 32.87 -36.09 14.66
C GLN A 118 31.96 -35.45 15.71
N ILE A 119 32.39 -35.43 16.98
CA ILE A 119 31.70 -34.77 18.09
C ILE A 119 31.53 -33.27 17.79
N ASN A 120 32.55 -32.60 17.27
CA ASN A 120 32.45 -31.17 16.94
C ASN A 120 31.53 -30.91 15.72
N LYS A 121 31.51 -31.80 14.71
CA LYS A 121 30.52 -31.76 13.62
C LYS A 121 29.08 -31.97 14.14
N LEU A 122 28.89 -32.82 15.16
CA LEU A 122 27.58 -33.03 15.81
C LEU A 122 27.16 -31.83 16.67
N LYS A 123 28.09 -31.19 17.39
CA LYS A 123 27.83 -29.95 18.15
C LYS A 123 27.35 -28.81 17.26
N GLU A 124 28.00 -28.56 16.12
CA GLU A 124 27.55 -27.52 15.18
C GLU A 124 26.20 -27.87 14.53
N LYS A 125 25.94 -29.15 14.20
CA LYS A 125 24.59 -29.58 13.77
C LYS A 125 23.53 -29.30 14.84
N LEU A 126 23.76 -29.72 16.09
CA LEU A 126 22.86 -29.47 17.21
C LEU A 126 22.59 -27.97 17.41
N LYS A 127 23.63 -27.14 17.34
CA LYS A 127 23.55 -25.68 17.41
C LYS A 127 22.70 -25.09 16.28
N THR A 128 22.81 -25.58 15.04
CA THR A 128 21.92 -25.14 13.94
C THR A 128 20.47 -25.57 14.17
N VAL A 129 20.22 -26.78 14.69
CA VAL A 129 18.86 -27.25 15.02
C VAL A 129 18.25 -26.42 16.17
N LEU A 130 19.04 -26.07 17.18
CA LEU A 130 18.61 -25.19 18.26
C LEU A 130 18.24 -23.78 17.75
N GLU A 131 19.00 -23.22 16.81
CA GLU A 131 18.67 -21.93 16.21
C GLU A 131 17.41 -22.00 15.32
N TYR A 132 17.23 -23.08 14.54
CA TYR A 132 15.96 -23.29 13.81
C TYR A 132 14.77 -23.44 14.77
N ASN A 133 14.91 -24.18 15.88
CA ASN A 133 13.85 -24.27 16.90
C ASN A 133 13.56 -22.92 17.57
N ARG A 134 14.59 -22.07 17.75
CA ARG A 134 14.45 -20.69 18.26
C ARG A 134 13.63 -19.83 17.30
N LEU A 135 13.95 -19.86 16.01
CA LEU A 135 13.23 -19.16 14.95
C LEU A 135 11.78 -19.66 14.81
N PHE A 136 11.56 -20.99 14.84
CA PHE A 136 10.21 -21.57 14.81
C PHE A 136 9.36 -21.15 16.02
N ALA A 137 9.95 -20.98 17.20
CA ALA A 137 9.25 -20.44 18.36
C ALA A 137 8.86 -18.96 18.16
N GLU A 138 9.79 -18.14 17.64
CA GLU A 138 9.55 -16.73 17.32
C GLU A 138 8.47 -16.54 16.24
N GLU A 139 8.43 -17.39 15.21
CA GLU A 139 7.37 -17.39 14.19
C GLU A 139 6.02 -17.84 14.76
N ASN A 140 6.01 -18.87 15.60
CA ASN A 140 4.79 -19.38 16.23
C ASN A 140 4.16 -18.36 17.20
N ASP A 141 4.97 -17.63 17.97
CA ASP A 141 4.48 -16.55 18.84
C ASP A 141 4.02 -15.31 18.05
N GLN A 142 4.67 -14.99 16.92
CA GLN A 142 4.16 -13.99 15.97
C GLN A 142 2.80 -14.40 15.37
N LEU A 143 2.63 -15.66 14.97
CA LEU A 143 1.38 -16.19 14.44
C LEU A 143 0.25 -16.17 15.48
N LYS A 144 0.53 -16.48 16.75
CA LYS A 144 -0.43 -16.32 17.86
C LYS A 144 -0.87 -14.87 18.01
N SER A 145 0.08 -13.93 18.01
CA SER A 145 -0.21 -12.49 18.11
C SER A 145 -1.09 -12.00 16.95
N GLN A 146 -0.77 -12.40 15.72
CA GLN A 146 -1.60 -12.10 14.54
C GLN A 146 -3.00 -12.71 14.64
N TYR A 147 -3.12 -13.96 15.11
CA TYR A 147 -4.40 -14.63 15.33
C TYR A 147 -5.25 -13.90 16.40
N GLU A 148 -4.66 -13.52 17.54
CA GLU A 148 -5.36 -12.74 18.57
C GLU A 148 -5.84 -11.38 18.04
N THR A 149 -5.04 -10.68 17.23
CA THR A 149 -5.45 -9.43 16.58
C THR A 149 -6.61 -9.65 15.61
N LEU A 150 -6.58 -10.73 14.82
CA LEU A 150 -7.64 -11.06 13.87
C LEU A 150 -8.94 -11.47 14.58
N VAL A 151 -8.86 -12.19 15.71
CA VAL A 151 -10.02 -12.52 16.55
C VAL A 151 -10.68 -11.25 17.10
N LYS A 152 -9.91 -10.31 17.65
CA LYS A 152 -10.43 -9.01 18.15
C LYS A 152 -11.14 -8.23 17.04
N TYR A 153 -10.54 -8.14 15.85
CA TYR A 153 -11.16 -7.49 14.69
C TYR A 153 -12.46 -8.18 14.25
N VAL A 154 -12.53 -9.52 14.32
CA VAL A 154 -13.77 -10.28 14.04
C VAL A 154 -14.84 -10.04 15.12
N GLU A 155 -14.46 -9.81 16.38
CA GLU A 155 -15.39 -9.46 17.46
C GLU A 155 -15.90 -8.02 17.34
N GLU A 156 -15.05 -7.05 17.00
CA GLU A 156 -15.42 -5.69 16.62
C GLU A 156 -16.40 -5.68 15.43
N CYS A 157 -16.11 -6.44 14.36
CA CYS A 157 -17.02 -6.58 13.22
C CYS A 157 -18.39 -7.18 13.63
N LYS A 158 -18.42 -8.16 14.52
CA LYS A 158 -19.68 -8.73 15.05
C LYS A 158 -20.47 -7.71 15.86
N ALA A 159 -19.80 -6.86 16.64
CA ALA A 159 -20.44 -5.81 17.43
C ALA A 159 -21.10 -4.76 16.50
N VAL A 160 -20.38 -4.26 15.49
CA VAL A 160 -20.93 -3.32 14.50
C VAL A 160 -22.10 -3.94 13.71
N ILE A 161 -22.01 -5.22 13.32
CA ILE A 161 -23.12 -5.93 12.65
C ILE A 161 -24.35 -6.07 13.56
N LYS A 162 -24.18 -6.19 14.88
CA LYS A 162 -25.29 -6.19 15.85
C LYS A 162 -25.91 -4.80 15.97
N GLU A 163 -25.10 -3.76 16.11
CA GLU A 163 -25.54 -2.37 16.22
C GLU A 163 -26.32 -1.91 14.97
N GLU A 164 -25.84 -2.26 13.77
CA GLU A 164 -26.54 -1.94 12.51
C GLU A 164 -27.82 -2.75 12.32
N ARG A 165 -27.94 -3.96 12.88
CA ARG A 165 -29.21 -4.70 12.93
C ARG A 165 -30.20 -4.01 13.86
N GLU A 166 -29.74 -3.55 15.02
CA GLU A 166 -30.56 -2.82 16.00
C GLU A 166 -31.02 -1.46 15.43
N ARG A 167 -30.16 -0.73 14.71
CA ARG A 167 -30.57 0.44 13.92
C ARG A 167 -31.65 0.10 12.91
N ASN A 168 -31.45 -0.93 12.09
CA ASN A 168 -32.43 -1.34 11.08
C ASN A 168 -33.79 -1.71 11.70
N THR A 169 -33.84 -2.42 12.83
CA THR A 169 -35.12 -2.68 13.51
C THR A 169 -35.84 -1.40 13.94
N THR A 170 -35.12 -0.41 14.50
CA THR A 170 -35.76 0.88 14.85
C THR A 170 -36.19 1.71 13.63
N LEU A 171 -35.56 1.51 12.47
CA LEU A 171 -35.95 2.15 11.21
C LEU A 171 -37.17 1.45 10.58
N GLU A 172 -37.26 0.12 10.67
CA GLU A 172 -38.47 -0.62 10.30
C GLU A 172 -39.67 -0.24 11.17
N GLU A 173 -39.49 -0.09 12.48
CA GLU A 173 -40.53 0.37 13.41
C GLU A 173 -41.00 1.78 13.04
N LYS A 174 -40.07 2.72 12.79
CA LYS A 174 -40.40 4.07 12.32
C LYS A 174 -41.09 4.08 10.95
N ASN A 175 -40.71 3.21 10.02
CA ASN A 175 -41.40 3.06 8.75
C ASN A 175 -42.83 2.51 8.95
N LYS A 176 -43.03 1.51 9.82
CA LYS A 176 -44.37 0.99 10.17
C LYS A 176 -45.23 2.07 10.84
N GLU A 177 -44.66 2.90 11.72
CA GLU A 177 -45.35 4.07 12.27
C GLU A 177 -45.74 5.08 11.18
N LEU A 178 -44.82 5.41 10.26
CA LEU A 178 -45.07 6.38 9.19
C LEU A 178 -46.10 5.86 8.19
N GLU A 179 -46.06 4.58 7.83
CA GLU A 179 -47.11 3.92 7.05
C GLU A 179 -48.47 3.98 7.75
N ASN A 180 -48.52 3.75 9.07
CA ASN A 180 -49.77 3.82 9.83
C ASN A 180 -50.30 5.25 9.92
N LYS A 181 -49.41 6.25 10.03
CA LYS A 181 -49.76 7.68 9.95
C LYS A 181 -50.26 8.05 8.55
N VAL A 182 -49.62 7.56 7.48
CA VAL A 182 -50.11 7.73 6.09
C VAL A 182 -51.49 7.10 5.91
N LYS A 183 -51.72 5.86 6.39
CA LYS A 183 -53.03 5.19 6.34
C LYS A 183 -54.12 5.98 7.09
N GLN A 184 -53.78 6.70 8.16
CA GLN A 184 -54.71 7.62 8.84
C GLN A 184 -55.07 8.86 8.02
N TYR A 185 -54.23 9.30 7.08
CA TYR A 185 -54.53 10.39 6.14
C TYR A 185 -55.13 9.89 4.80
N GLU A 186 -54.93 8.61 4.44
CA GLU A 186 -55.53 7.99 3.24
C GLU A 186 -56.97 7.53 3.42
N VAL A 187 -57.46 7.39 4.66
CA VAL A 187 -58.88 7.19 4.97
C VAL A 187 -59.56 8.56 5.12
N PRO A 188 -60.43 9.00 4.19
CA PRO A 188 -61.22 10.20 4.40
C PRO A 188 -62.30 9.91 5.45
N ASP A 189 -62.31 10.65 6.56
CA ASP A 189 -63.44 10.65 7.49
C ASP A 189 -64.69 11.12 6.72
N ARG A 190 -65.60 10.17 6.46
CA ARG A 190 -66.64 10.33 5.43
C ARG A 190 -67.89 11.04 5.94
N ASP A 191 -68.04 11.16 7.25
CA ASP A 191 -69.29 11.54 7.89
C ASP A 191 -69.24 12.94 8.55
N ASN A 192 -68.10 13.64 8.52
CA ASN A 192 -67.94 15.01 9.04
C ASN A 192 -67.48 16.01 7.97
N VAL A 193 -68.40 16.44 7.09
CA VAL A 193 -68.17 17.56 6.16
C VAL A 193 -68.76 18.87 6.70
N PRO A 194 -67.92 19.85 7.03
CA PRO A 194 -68.28 21.26 6.92
C PRO A 194 -67.27 22.05 6.06
N THR A 195 -67.44 21.97 4.74
CA THR A 195 -67.28 23.09 3.78
C THR A 195 -66.03 23.98 3.90
N THR A 196 -64.83 23.43 3.72
CA THR A 196 -63.63 24.18 3.30
C THR A 196 -62.87 23.48 2.17
N ALA A 197 -63.45 23.51 0.96
CA ALA A 197 -62.79 23.03 -0.25
C ALA A 197 -61.62 23.96 -0.64
N ILE A 198 -60.43 23.70 -0.09
CA ILE A 198 -59.18 24.35 -0.51
C ILE A 198 -58.90 23.96 -1.97
N PRO A 199 -58.72 24.91 -2.91
CA PRO A 199 -58.38 24.57 -4.29
C PRO A 199 -57.08 23.79 -4.37
N LEU A 200 -57.08 22.67 -5.10
CA LEU A 200 -55.85 21.96 -5.43
C LEU A 200 -54.92 22.89 -6.20
N VAL A 201 -53.72 23.09 -5.64
CA VAL A 201 -52.73 24.08 -6.09
C VAL A 201 -52.47 23.94 -7.59
N GLU A 202 -52.59 25.05 -8.32
CA GLU A 202 -52.24 25.12 -9.74
C GLU A 202 -50.82 24.59 -9.95
N VAL A 203 -50.65 23.67 -10.92
CA VAL A 203 -49.34 23.07 -11.19
C VAL A 203 -48.38 24.17 -11.64
N CYS A 204 -47.52 24.61 -10.72
CA CYS A 204 -46.64 25.75 -10.89
C CYS A 204 -45.93 25.70 -12.24
N MET A 205 -45.90 26.82 -12.96
CA MET A 205 -45.34 26.92 -14.32
C MET A 205 -43.91 26.39 -14.43
N SER A 206 -43.12 26.43 -13.35
CA SER A 206 -41.79 25.81 -13.28
C SER A 206 -41.81 24.28 -13.33
N CYS A 207 -42.82 23.62 -12.72
CA CYS A 207 -43.01 22.18 -12.78
C CYS A 207 -43.51 21.74 -14.17
N SER A 208 -44.47 22.48 -14.74
CA SER A 208 -44.95 22.25 -16.12
C SER A 208 -43.80 22.40 -17.14
N SER A 209 -43.03 23.49 -17.04
CA SER A 209 -41.83 23.74 -17.87
C SER A 209 -40.77 22.64 -17.72
N ARG A 210 -40.45 22.22 -16.48
CA ARG A 210 -39.53 21.09 -16.23
C ARG A 210 -40.03 19.79 -16.86
N GLN A 211 -41.33 19.50 -16.80
CA GLN A 211 -41.90 18.29 -17.43
C GLN A 211 -41.79 18.33 -18.96
N ILE A 212 -41.99 19.49 -19.58
CA ILE A 212 -41.79 19.69 -21.02
C ILE A 212 -40.32 19.45 -21.41
N ILE A 213 -39.37 20.05 -20.67
CA ILE A 213 -37.93 19.87 -20.91
C ILE A 213 -37.51 18.40 -20.74
N LEU A 214 -38.03 17.72 -19.71
CA LEU A 214 -37.73 16.31 -19.43
C LEU A 214 -38.27 15.39 -20.55
N ASN A 215 -39.46 15.68 -21.07
CA ASN A 215 -40.01 14.97 -22.24
C ASN A 215 -39.20 15.24 -23.52
N GLN A 216 -38.79 16.48 -23.79
CA GLN A 216 -37.91 16.82 -24.92
C GLN A 216 -36.56 16.09 -24.83
N ALA A 217 -35.97 15.98 -23.64
CA ALA A 217 -34.73 15.23 -23.42
C ALA A 217 -34.91 13.71 -23.66
N ARG A 218 -36.07 13.13 -23.27
CA ARG A 218 -36.42 11.73 -23.59
C ARG A 218 -36.59 11.51 -25.10
N GLU A 219 -37.23 12.43 -25.80
CA GLU A 219 -37.32 12.37 -27.27
C GLU A 219 -35.96 12.46 -27.95
N GLN A 220 -35.10 13.39 -27.54
CA GLN A 220 -33.75 13.50 -28.11
C GLN A 220 -32.92 12.23 -27.87
N ASN A 221 -32.99 11.64 -26.67
CA ASN A 221 -32.29 10.39 -26.35
C ASN A 221 -32.80 9.21 -27.21
N THR A 222 -34.12 9.05 -27.37
CA THR A 222 -34.68 8.00 -28.23
C THR A 222 -34.42 8.19 -29.72
N ARG A 223 -34.22 9.43 -30.20
CA ARG A 223 -33.71 9.71 -31.55
C ARG A 223 -32.25 9.29 -31.70
N LEU A 224 -31.37 9.73 -30.78
CA LEU A 224 -29.95 9.35 -30.77
C LEU A 224 -29.71 7.84 -30.65
N GLN A 225 -30.59 7.10 -29.96
CA GLN A 225 -30.55 5.64 -29.91
C GLN A 225 -30.84 4.99 -31.28
N LYS A 226 -31.78 5.55 -32.06
CA LYS A 226 -32.06 5.10 -33.43
C LYS A 226 -30.90 5.42 -34.38
N ASP A 227 -30.33 6.62 -34.26
CA ASP A 227 -29.17 7.03 -35.06
C ASP A 227 -27.94 6.15 -34.77
N MET A 228 -27.69 5.83 -33.49
CA MET A 228 -26.66 4.88 -33.06
C MET A 228 -26.90 3.48 -33.66
N GLN A 229 -28.16 3.01 -33.72
CA GLN A 229 -28.45 1.72 -34.33
C GLN A 229 -28.25 1.73 -35.85
N ALA A 230 -28.67 2.78 -36.54
CA ALA A 230 -28.39 2.95 -37.97
C ALA A 230 -26.88 2.97 -38.26
N LEU A 231 -26.07 3.62 -37.41
CA LEU A 231 -24.61 3.61 -37.50
C LEU A 231 -24.01 2.21 -37.29
N LYS A 232 -24.54 1.41 -36.35
CA LYS A 232 -24.14 0.00 -36.18
C LYS A 232 -24.47 -0.85 -37.40
N ASP A 233 -25.65 -0.66 -37.99
CA ASP A 233 -26.09 -1.40 -39.17
C ASP A 233 -25.26 -1.04 -40.41
N VAL A 234 -24.88 0.24 -40.56
CA VAL A 234 -23.95 0.70 -41.60
C VAL A 234 -22.54 0.14 -41.38
N LEU A 235 -22.02 0.17 -40.14
CA LEU A 235 -20.72 -0.42 -39.80
C LEU A 235 -20.70 -1.93 -40.09
N TYR A 236 -21.77 -2.65 -39.75
CA TYR A 236 -21.92 -4.08 -40.05
C TYR A 236 -21.92 -4.34 -41.55
N ARG A 237 -22.71 -3.57 -42.34
CA ARG A 237 -22.73 -3.68 -43.82
C ARG A 237 -21.36 -3.39 -44.43
N LEU A 238 -20.65 -2.37 -43.94
CA LEU A 238 -19.28 -2.04 -44.38
C LEU A 238 -18.29 -3.15 -44.03
N ASN A 239 -18.38 -3.74 -42.83
CA ASN A 239 -17.53 -4.88 -42.44
C ASN A 239 -17.82 -6.12 -43.30
N VAL A 240 -19.08 -6.42 -43.63
CA VAL A 240 -19.43 -7.50 -44.56
C VAL A 240 -18.91 -7.22 -45.97
N GLN A 241 -18.96 -5.97 -46.44
CA GLN A 241 -18.37 -5.57 -47.73
C GLN A 241 -16.84 -5.67 -47.71
N LEU A 242 -16.17 -5.27 -46.62
CA LEU A 242 -14.73 -5.42 -46.42
C LEU A 242 -14.31 -6.88 -46.41
N SER A 243 -15.00 -7.75 -45.68
CA SER A 243 -14.74 -9.20 -45.70
C SER A 243 -14.89 -9.78 -47.10
N ARG A 244 -15.97 -9.45 -47.82
CA ARG A 244 -16.18 -9.86 -49.22
C ARG A 244 -15.13 -9.28 -50.17
N TYR A 245 -14.59 -8.09 -49.91
CA TYR A 245 -13.52 -7.49 -50.71
C TYR A 245 -12.16 -8.13 -50.44
N GLN A 246 -11.83 -8.41 -49.18
CA GLN A 246 -10.64 -9.19 -48.78
C GLN A 246 -10.70 -10.63 -49.32
N GLU A 247 -11.89 -11.21 -49.41
CA GLU A 247 -12.15 -12.52 -49.98
C GLU A 247 -12.00 -12.52 -51.51
N LYS A 248 -12.54 -11.49 -52.19
CA LYS A 248 -12.27 -11.26 -53.61
C LYS A 248 -10.79 -10.99 -53.88
N LEU A 249 -10.07 -10.31 -52.99
CA LEU A 249 -8.61 -10.15 -53.10
C LEU A 249 -7.88 -11.49 -52.93
N ARG A 250 -8.25 -12.32 -51.96
CA ARG A 250 -7.72 -13.69 -51.80
C ARG A 250 -7.98 -14.54 -53.05
N ALA A 251 -9.20 -14.51 -53.58
CA ALA A 251 -9.58 -15.23 -54.79
C ALA A 251 -8.86 -14.71 -56.05
N ASN A 252 -8.73 -13.39 -56.23
CA ASN A 252 -7.95 -12.81 -57.33
C ASN A 252 -6.45 -13.12 -57.22
N VAL A 253 -5.88 -13.13 -56.01
CA VAL A 253 -4.47 -13.56 -55.80
C VAL A 253 -4.29 -15.03 -56.15
N GLN A 254 -5.27 -15.89 -55.85
CA GLN A 254 -5.25 -17.29 -56.29
C GLN A 254 -5.45 -17.44 -57.81
N GLY A 255 -6.31 -16.63 -58.44
CA GLY A 255 -6.47 -16.59 -59.89
C GLY A 255 -5.22 -16.08 -60.63
N LEU A 256 -4.55 -15.08 -60.07
CA LEU A 256 -3.26 -14.55 -60.54
C LEU A 256 -2.06 -15.43 -60.17
N SER A 257 -2.28 -16.53 -59.43
CA SER A 257 -1.25 -17.56 -59.18
C SER A 257 -1.22 -18.64 -60.29
N ALA A 258 -2.10 -18.55 -61.29
CA ALA A 258 -2.22 -19.53 -62.37
C ALA A 258 -1.45 -19.15 -63.66
N ASP A 259 -1.00 -17.90 -63.80
CA ASP A 259 -0.25 -17.43 -64.98
C ASP A 259 0.67 -16.25 -64.63
N GLY A 260 1.81 -16.14 -65.32
CA GLY A 260 2.73 -15.00 -65.27
C GLY A 260 3.72 -14.93 -64.08
N LYS A 261 5.01 -15.11 -64.36
CA LYS A 261 6.09 -14.66 -63.45
C LYS A 261 6.21 -13.13 -63.51
N ASP A 262 6.34 -12.44 -62.38
CA ASP A 262 7.64 -12.16 -61.74
C ASP A 262 7.54 -11.09 -60.61
N SER A 263 8.47 -11.17 -59.65
CA SER A 263 8.96 -10.12 -58.72
C SER A 263 8.01 -9.01 -58.17
N ILE A 264 7.94 -8.89 -56.82
CA ILE A 264 8.46 -7.70 -56.07
C ILE A 264 8.29 -7.87 -54.53
N TYR A 265 9.46 -7.87 -53.86
CA TYR A 265 9.76 -7.39 -52.49
C TYR A 265 8.85 -7.68 -51.27
N LYS A 266 9.40 -8.41 -50.28
CA LYS A 266 9.04 -8.33 -48.85
C LYS A 266 10.28 -8.07 -47.98
N PRO A 267 10.29 -7.02 -47.14
CA PRO A 267 10.92 -7.05 -45.80
C PRO A 267 10.01 -7.86 -44.85
N GLY A 268 10.46 -8.61 -43.84
CA GLY A 268 11.79 -8.72 -43.24
C GLY A 268 12.01 -7.68 -42.13
N GLU A 269 12.36 -7.99 -40.88
CA GLU A 269 12.55 -9.28 -40.17
C GLU A 269 12.20 -9.07 -38.65
N LYS A 270 12.27 -9.99 -37.66
CA LYS A 270 12.70 -11.40 -37.52
C LYS A 270 12.19 -11.99 -36.16
N ILE A 271 12.43 -13.29 -35.95
CA ILE A 271 12.47 -14.06 -34.65
C ILE A 271 11.07 -14.35 -34.06
N ASP A 272 10.68 -15.58 -33.69
CA ASP A 272 11.40 -16.76 -33.16
C ASP A 272 11.14 -18.10 -33.91
N GLY A 273 11.78 -19.20 -33.48
CA GLY A 273 11.30 -20.57 -33.74
C GLY A 273 12.19 -21.51 -34.56
N PHE A 274 13.46 -21.71 -34.17
CA PHE A 274 14.35 -22.72 -34.78
C PHE A 274 14.38 -24.00 -33.93
N ASP A 275 13.57 -25.00 -34.29
CA ASP A 275 13.94 -26.43 -34.36
C ASP A 275 12.70 -27.34 -34.48
N SER A 276 12.52 -27.94 -35.66
CA SER A 276 11.82 -29.23 -35.82
C SER A 276 12.15 -29.88 -37.15
N LEU A 277 12.61 -31.13 -37.06
CA LEU A 277 12.49 -32.18 -38.10
C LEU A 277 13.06 -31.85 -39.50
N ILE A 278 14.40 -31.86 -39.61
CA ILE A 278 15.03 -32.39 -40.84
C ILE A 278 14.88 -33.91 -40.79
N THR A 279 13.81 -34.44 -41.36
CA THR A 279 13.62 -35.89 -41.58
C THR A 279 12.72 -36.14 -42.79
N ALA A 280 13.35 -36.57 -43.89
CA ALA A 280 12.76 -37.27 -45.04
C ALA A 280 11.71 -36.51 -45.92
N SER A 281 11.35 -36.98 -47.12
CA SER A 281 12.10 -37.61 -48.24
C SER A 281 11.14 -37.82 -49.42
N LEU A 282 11.45 -37.31 -50.62
CA LEU A 282 10.89 -37.76 -51.92
C LEU A 282 11.91 -37.42 -53.04
N GLY A 283 12.12 -38.21 -54.11
CA GLY A 283 11.63 -39.57 -54.45
C GLY A 283 12.68 -40.68 -54.19
N TYR A 284 12.39 -41.99 -54.28
CA TYR A 284 11.66 -42.79 -55.31
C TYR A 284 12.38 -42.80 -56.68
N LYS A 285 12.68 -43.94 -57.34
CA LYS A 285 12.43 -45.40 -57.15
C LYS A 285 13.73 -46.17 -57.53
N GLN A 286 14.18 -47.22 -56.82
CA GLN A 286 13.69 -48.61 -56.70
C GLN A 286 14.04 -49.54 -57.88
N GLU A 287 14.97 -50.49 -57.63
CA GLU A 287 15.09 -51.93 -58.05
C GLU A 287 14.79 -52.35 -59.52
N SER A 288 15.46 -53.33 -60.16
CA SER A 288 16.31 -54.44 -59.68
C SER A 288 17.30 -55.00 -60.74
N ALA A 289 18.27 -55.79 -60.25
CA ALA A 289 18.87 -57.01 -60.85
C ALA A 289 19.78 -57.02 -62.11
N THR A 290 20.86 -57.83 -61.95
CA THR A 290 21.59 -58.69 -62.93
C THR A 290 22.60 -58.15 -63.96
N ASP A 291 23.73 -58.87 -63.97
CA ASP A 291 24.66 -59.28 -65.04
C ASP A 291 25.73 -58.33 -65.65
N GLU A 292 26.97 -58.72 -65.33
CA GLU A 292 28.14 -58.96 -66.20
C GLU A 292 28.92 -57.86 -66.97
N ALA A 293 30.25 -58.04 -66.87
CA ALA A 293 31.27 -57.92 -67.92
C ALA A 293 31.84 -56.54 -68.38
N LEU A 294 33.19 -56.52 -68.41
CA LEU A 294 34.08 -55.70 -69.29
C LEU A 294 34.15 -54.16 -69.00
N SER A 295 35.23 -53.42 -69.33
CA SER A 295 36.66 -53.73 -69.57
C SER A 295 37.49 -52.43 -69.68
N ASN A 296 38.84 -52.54 -69.64
CA ASN A 296 39.89 -51.56 -70.00
C ASN A 296 40.08 -50.33 -69.04
N LYS A 297 41.25 -50.22 -68.38
CA LYS A 297 42.48 -49.42 -68.74
C LYS A 297 42.38 -47.92 -68.35
N THR A 298 43.46 -47.23 -67.94
CA THR A 298 44.92 -47.43 -68.13
C THR A 298 45.74 -47.37 -66.82
N GLY A 299 47.04 -47.75 -66.88
CA GLY A 299 48.02 -47.66 -65.76
C GLY A 299 48.61 -46.25 -65.53
N PRO A 300 49.88 -46.11 -65.06
CA PRO A 300 51.04 -46.96 -65.40
C PRO A 300 51.73 -47.68 -64.22
N GLU A 301 52.78 -48.43 -64.55
CA GLU A 301 53.68 -49.16 -63.62
C GLU A 301 54.94 -48.35 -63.27
N GLU A 302 55.65 -48.74 -62.21
CA GLU A 302 57.12 -48.65 -62.20
C GLU A 302 57.71 -49.82 -61.37
N GLN A 303 58.68 -50.55 -61.93
CA GLN A 303 59.29 -51.74 -61.33
C GLN A 303 60.80 -51.53 -61.14
N THR A 304 61.36 -51.89 -59.98
CA THR A 304 62.82 -51.96 -59.79
C THR A 304 63.23 -53.26 -59.10
N HIS A 305 63.91 -54.14 -59.83
CA HIS A 305 64.46 -55.39 -59.28
C HIS A 305 65.65 -55.13 -58.34
N GLY A 306 65.53 -55.57 -57.09
CA GLY A 306 66.65 -55.78 -56.18
C GLY A 306 66.92 -57.28 -55.98
N ARG A 307 68.19 -57.69 -55.94
CA ARG A 307 68.56 -59.10 -55.67
C ARG A 307 68.16 -59.51 -54.26
N VAL A 308 67.12 -60.31 -54.12
CA VAL A 308 66.89 -61.11 -52.90
C VAL A 308 67.95 -62.22 -52.88
N VAL A 309 68.82 -62.19 -51.87
CA VAL A 309 69.63 -63.37 -51.51
C VAL A 309 68.69 -64.36 -50.84
N ASP A 310 68.66 -65.60 -51.32
CA ASP A 310 67.72 -66.60 -50.81
C ASP A 310 68.10 -67.07 -49.40
N LEU A 311 67.54 -66.40 -48.40
CA LEU A 311 67.68 -66.69 -46.98
C LEU A 311 66.73 -67.80 -46.49
N SER A 312 65.89 -68.37 -47.36
CA SER A 312 64.89 -69.39 -47.03
C SER A 312 65.50 -70.66 -46.39
N GLY A 313 66.76 -70.96 -46.69
CA GLY A 313 67.51 -72.08 -46.09
C GLY A 313 68.17 -71.80 -44.72
N LEU A 314 68.24 -70.54 -44.27
CA LEU A 314 68.89 -70.16 -43.00
C LEU A 314 67.91 -69.61 -41.95
N LEU A 315 66.79 -69.04 -42.38
CA LEU A 315 65.67 -68.67 -41.51
C LEU A 315 64.73 -69.86 -41.35
N SER A 316 65.04 -70.75 -40.39
CA SER A 316 64.16 -71.87 -40.05
C SER A 316 62.74 -71.40 -39.78
N ALA A 317 61.76 -71.93 -40.52
CA ALA A 317 60.35 -71.61 -40.33
C ALA A 317 59.88 -71.87 -38.88
N GLN A 318 60.50 -72.86 -38.21
CA GLN A 318 60.26 -73.20 -36.81
C GLN A 318 60.64 -72.07 -35.82
N ALA A 319 61.54 -71.17 -36.20
CA ALA A 319 61.97 -70.02 -35.41
C ALA A 319 61.23 -68.71 -35.78
N LEU A 320 60.73 -68.61 -37.01
CA LEU A 320 59.95 -67.45 -37.46
C LEU A 320 58.46 -67.57 -37.13
N ALA A 321 57.86 -68.76 -37.17
CA ALA A 321 56.42 -68.91 -36.91
C ALA A 321 56.00 -68.35 -35.54
N PRO A 322 56.66 -68.65 -34.41
CA PRO A 322 56.29 -68.07 -33.11
C PRO A 322 56.44 -66.54 -33.03
N LEU A 323 57.31 -65.96 -33.86
CA LEU A 323 57.46 -64.50 -33.98
C LEU A 323 56.33 -63.87 -34.81
N PHE A 324 55.86 -64.56 -35.86
CA PHE A 324 54.67 -64.14 -36.58
C PHE A 324 53.40 -64.32 -35.75
N ASP A 325 53.26 -65.43 -35.02
CA ASP A 325 52.14 -65.67 -34.11
C ASP A 325 52.07 -64.59 -33.03
N ALA A 326 53.19 -64.29 -32.34
CA ALA A 326 53.25 -63.20 -31.36
C ALA A 326 52.99 -61.81 -31.96
N TYR A 327 53.33 -61.58 -33.23
CA TYR A 327 53.00 -60.32 -33.92
C TYR A 327 51.52 -60.25 -34.32
N GLN A 328 50.92 -61.39 -34.69
CA GLN A 328 49.49 -61.55 -34.98
C GLN A 328 48.65 -61.34 -33.70
N GLU A 329 49.06 -61.91 -32.58
CA GLU A 329 48.49 -61.66 -31.25
C GLU A 329 48.61 -60.18 -30.88
N ASN A 330 49.80 -59.57 -31.04
CA ASN A 330 50.00 -58.16 -30.71
C ASN A 330 49.31 -57.17 -31.67
N LEU A 331 48.83 -57.63 -32.83
CA LEU A 331 47.88 -56.89 -33.67
C LEU A 331 46.45 -57.05 -33.14
N GLN A 332 46.01 -58.27 -32.82
CA GLN A 332 44.69 -58.54 -32.24
C GLN A 332 44.48 -57.83 -30.88
N GLU A 333 45.52 -57.71 -30.05
CA GLU A 333 45.51 -56.90 -28.82
C GLU A 333 45.27 -55.41 -29.12
N LYS A 334 45.92 -54.87 -30.17
CA LYS A 334 45.75 -53.46 -30.58
C LYS A 334 44.36 -53.21 -31.16
N ASP A 335 43.85 -54.12 -31.99
CA ASP A 335 42.51 -54.03 -32.54
C ASP A 335 41.45 -54.11 -31.42
N SER A 336 41.67 -54.99 -30.43
CA SER A 336 40.82 -55.08 -29.23
C SER A 336 40.87 -53.79 -28.39
N LEU A 337 42.05 -53.20 -28.19
CA LEU A 337 42.21 -51.91 -27.52
C LEU A 337 41.54 -50.76 -28.27
N ILE A 338 41.62 -50.74 -29.61
CA ILE A 338 40.93 -49.76 -30.47
C ILE A 338 39.42 -49.87 -30.27
N LEU A 339 38.86 -51.08 -30.36
CA LEU A 339 37.42 -51.32 -30.15
C LEU A 339 36.94 -50.88 -28.75
N ASP A 340 37.70 -51.16 -27.69
CA ASP A 340 37.35 -50.69 -26.34
C ASP A 340 37.53 -49.18 -26.17
N TYR A 341 38.46 -48.52 -26.88
CA TYR A 341 38.56 -47.05 -26.91
C TYR A 341 37.42 -46.41 -27.71
N GLU A 342 37.01 -46.96 -28.85
CA GLU A 342 35.86 -46.50 -29.63
C GLU A 342 34.56 -46.60 -28.81
N LYS A 343 34.35 -47.72 -28.13
CA LYS A 343 33.23 -47.97 -27.22
C LYS A 343 33.24 -47.03 -26.00
N GLN A 344 34.42 -46.69 -25.46
CA GLN A 344 34.56 -45.64 -24.44
C GLN A 344 34.21 -44.26 -25.00
N PHE A 345 34.68 -43.93 -26.21
CA PHE A 345 34.41 -42.66 -26.88
C PHE A 345 32.92 -42.50 -27.20
N GLU A 346 32.23 -43.55 -27.67
CA GLU A 346 30.78 -43.57 -27.81
C GLU A 346 30.07 -43.26 -26.50
N ASN A 347 30.48 -43.90 -25.40
CA ASN A 347 29.85 -43.71 -24.09
C ASN A 347 30.09 -42.30 -23.53
N ILE A 348 31.26 -41.71 -23.78
CA ILE A 348 31.55 -40.30 -23.46
C ILE A 348 30.69 -39.37 -24.33
N ASN A 349 30.54 -39.65 -25.63
CA ASN A 349 29.71 -38.88 -26.56
C ASN A 349 28.21 -38.94 -26.17
N LYS A 350 27.70 -40.11 -25.78
CA LYS A 350 26.33 -40.31 -25.26
C LYS A 350 26.11 -39.48 -23.98
N LYS A 351 27.03 -39.52 -23.02
CA LYS A 351 26.99 -38.69 -21.79
C LYS A 351 27.09 -37.18 -22.09
N SER A 352 27.96 -36.78 -23.02
CA SER A 352 28.12 -35.38 -23.44
C SER A 352 26.81 -34.83 -24.04
N LYS A 353 26.15 -35.60 -24.92
CA LYS A 353 24.83 -35.25 -25.47
C LYS A 353 23.77 -35.11 -24.38
N GLN A 354 23.73 -36.01 -23.41
CA GLN A 354 22.82 -35.93 -22.25
C GLN A 354 23.04 -34.63 -21.45
N ILE A 355 24.30 -34.32 -21.10
CA ILE A 355 24.67 -33.09 -20.38
C ILE A 355 24.26 -31.84 -21.18
N VAL A 356 24.42 -31.84 -22.51
CA VAL A 356 23.97 -30.73 -23.37
C VAL A 356 22.44 -30.59 -23.35
N THR A 357 21.68 -31.69 -23.42
CA THR A 357 20.20 -31.63 -23.33
C THR A 357 19.71 -31.18 -21.96
N GLU A 358 20.38 -31.59 -20.88
CA GLU A 358 20.07 -31.17 -19.51
C GLU A 358 20.35 -29.67 -19.33
N ASN A 359 21.52 -29.18 -19.76
CA ASN A 359 21.85 -27.74 -19.73
C ASN A 359 20.88 -26.89 -20.56
N LYS A 360 20.41 -27.38 -21.71
CA LYS A 360 19.31 -26.72 -22.46
C LYS A 360 18.03 -26.62 -21.62
N SER A 361 17.59 -27.72 -21.00
CA SER A 361 16.39 -27.75 -20.15
C SER A 361 16.53 -26.85 -18.91
N LEU A 362 17.71 -26.80 -18.29
CA LEU A 362 17.98 -25.92 -17.14
C LEU A 362 17.97 -24.45 -17.55
N ASN A 363 18.58 -24.07 -18.68
CA ASN A 363 18.54 -22.70 -19.18
C ASN A 363 17.11 -22.24 -19.53
N GLU A 364 16.27 -23.11 -20.11
CA GLU A 364 14.85 -22.81 -20.36
C GLU A 364 14.10 -22.54 -19.04
N LYS A 365 14.30 -23.39 -18.02
CA LYS A 365 13.72 -23.21 -16.68
C LYS A 365 14.21 -21.94 -15.98
N VAL A 366 15.48 -21.58 -16.15
CA VAL A 366 16.02 -20.30 -15.64
C VAL A 366 15.32 -19.14 -16.33
N ARG A 367 15.15 -19.17 -17.67
CA ARG A 367 14.46 -18.10 -18.40
C ARG A 367 13.01 -17.94 -17.93
N THR A 368 12.25 -19.03 -17.77
CA THR A 368 10.87 -18.94 -17.27
C THR A 368 10.80 -18.40 -15.84
N LEU A 369 11.73 -18.78 -14.95
CA LEU A 369 11.80 -18.23 -13.59
C LEU A 369 12.19 -16.75 -13.58
N GLU A 370 13.06 -16.29 -14.49
CA GLU A 370 13.38 -14.86 -14.66
C GLU A 370 12.18 -14.06 -15.18
N GLU A 371 11.41 -14.61 -16.11
CA GLU A 371 10.17 -14.03 -16.65
C GLU A 371 9.09 -13.92 -15.55
N GLU A 372 8.82 -15.01 -14.80
CA GLU A 372 7.88 -15.04 -13.67
C GLU A 372 8.27 -14.07 -12.55
N LEU A 373 9.57 -13.98 -12.24
CA LEU A 373 10.11 -13.09 -11.21
C LEU A 373 10.06 -11.62 -11.66
N ALA A 374 10.24 -11.34 -12.96
CA ALA A 374 10.01 -10.01 -13.53
C ALA A 374 8.52 -9.62 -13.47
N GLN A 375 7.61 -10.51 -13.86
CA GLN A 375 6.17 -10.28 -13.78
C GLN A 375 5.70 -10.09 -12.33
N THR A 376 6.22 -10.89 -11.39
CA THR A 376 5.92 -10.77 -9.95
C THR A 376 6.40 -9.42 -9.40
N ARG A 377 7.60 -8.96 -9.78
CA ARG A 377 8.10 -7.61 -9.44
C ARG A 377 7.25 -6.50 -10.05
N GLN A 378 6.66 -6.69 -11.23
CA GLN A 378 5.72 -5.73 -11.83
C GLN A 378 4.37 -5.72 -11.12
N ASN A 379 3.81 -6.89 -10.80
CA ASN A 379 2.58 -7.04 -10.04
C ASN A 379 2.72 -6.41 -8.64
N TYR A 380 3.83 -6.63 -7.94
CA TYR A 380 4.12 -6.00 -6.65
C TYR A 380 4.14 -4.47 -6.75
N LYS A 381 4.84 -3.90 -7.75
CA LYS A 381 4.84 -2.44 -7.98
C LYS A 381 3.43 -1.89 -8.26
N LYS A 382 2.61 -2.63 -9.00
CA LYS A 382 1.21 -2.26 -9.25
C LYS A 382 0.42 -2.25 -7.94
N MET A 383 0.48 -3.33 -7.15
CA MET A 383 -0.19 -3.45 -5.85
C MET A 383 0.23 -2.36 -4.86
N VAL A 384 1.51 -1.95 -4.84
CA VAL A 384 1.98 -0.84 -3.99
C VAL A 384 1.32 0.48 -4.40
N VAL A 385 1.29 0.81 -5.70
CA VAL A 385 0.63 2.03 -6.20
C VAL A 385 -0.89 1.98 -5.95
N GLU A 386 -1.52 0.83 -6.16
CA GLU A 386 -2.96 0.65 -5.89
C GLU A 386 -3.27 0.84 -4.39
N ARG A 387 -2.41 0.36 -3.49
CA ARG A 387 -2.52 0.61 -2.05
C ARG A 387 -2.31 2.08 -1.70
N GLU A 388 -1.28 2.73 -2.25
CA GLU A 388 -1.03 4.17 -2.04
C GLU A 388 -2.23 5.03 -2.49
N THR A 389 -2.87 4.69 -3.61
CA THR A 389 -4.10 5.37 -4.04
C THR A 389 -5.28 5.12 -3.10
N ALA A 390 -5.46 3.88 -2.62
CA ALA A 390 -6.54 3.55 -1.68
C ALA A 390 -6.34 4.20 -0.31
N ASP A 391 -5.09 4.28 0.18
CA ASP A 391 -4.70 4.97 1.42
C ASP A 391 -5.04 6.48 1.31
N ILE A 392 -4.76 7.11 0.15
CA ILE A 392 -5.13 8.51 -0.13
C ILE A 392 -6.65 8.69 -0.23
N GLU A 393 -7.36 7.83 -0.97
CA GLU A 393 -8.82 7.93 -1.11
C GLU A 393 -9.52 7.81 0.25
N LYS A 394 -9.13 6.81 1.06
CA LYS A 394 -9.59 6.63 2.45
C LYS A 394 -9.35 7.88 3.30
N ALA A 395 -8.16 8.49 3.23
CA ALA A 395 -7.86 9.72 3.95
C ALA A 395 -8.79 10.88 3.52
N THR A 396 -9.04 11.07 2.21
CA THR A 396 -9.96 12.12 1.75
C THR A 396 -11.44 11.82 2.08
N LEU A 397 -11.82 10.56 2.31
CA LEU A 397 -13.17 10.21 2.77
C LEU A 397 -13.33 10.48 4.26
N ALA A 398 -12.35 10.11 5.08
CA ALA A 398 -12.32 10.44 6.51
C ALA A 398 -12.37 11.96 6.75
N GLU A 399 -11.53 12.73 6.05
CA GLU A 399 -11.47 14.19 6.13
C GLU A 399 -12.75 14.88 5.60
N ARG A 400 -13.58 14.19 4.80
CA ARG A 400 -14.93 14.67 4.43
C ARG A 400 -15.98 14.33 5.50
N ALA A 401 -15.89 13.15 6.11
CA ALA A 401 -16.79 12.73 7.17
C ALA A 401 -16.60 13.61 8.43
N GLU A 402 -15.35 13.85 8.84
CA GLU A 402 -15.00 14.73 9.97
C GLU A 402 -15.57 16.15 9.78
N ARG A 403 -15.37 16.76 8.60
CA ARG A 403 -15.98 18.08 8.28
C ARG A 403 -17.51 18.07 8.25
N ALA A 404 -18.15 16.94 7.97
CA ALA A 404 -19.60 16.81 8.03
C ALA A 404 -20.07 16.68 9.48
N GLU A 405 -19.33 15.94 10.32
CA GLU A 405 -19.56 15.81 11.75
C GLU A 405 -19.38 17.14 12.50
N SER A 406 -18.34 17.92 12.20
CA SER A 406 -18.14 19.27 12.77
C SER A 406 -19.35 20.16 12.48
N LYS A 407 -19.81 20.21 11.22
CA LYS A 407 -21.01 20.98 10.83
C LYS A 407 -22.29 20.47 11.47
N LEU A 408 -22.40 19.17 11.71
CA LEU A 408 -23.53 18.59 12.42
C LEU A 408 -23.55 19.05 13.88
N LYS A 409 -22.38 19.11 14.53
CA LYS A 409 -22.21 19.65 15.89
C LYS A 409 -22.51 21.15 15.96
N GLU A 410 -21.93 21.96 15.06
CA GLU A 410 -22.26 23.39 14.91
C GLU A 410 -23.77 23.62 14.80
N VAL A 411 -24.47 22.79 14.02
CA VAL A 411 -25.93 22.87 13.86
C VAL A 411 -26.69 22.42 15.12
N TYR A 412 -26.23 21.39 15.83
CA TYR A 412 -26.83 20.99 17.12
C TYR A 412 -26.65 22.06 18.19
N GLU A 413 -25.43 22.61 18.34
CA GLU A 413 -25.12 23.71 19.27
C GLU A 413 -26.04 24.93 19.00
N LEU A 414 -26.24 25.31 17.73
CA LEU A 414 -27.18 26.37 17.35
C LEU A 414 -28.66 26.05 17.67
N TYR A 415 -29.07 24.78 17.65
CA TYR A 415 -30.41 24.38 18.09
C TYR A 415 -30.56 24.39 19.61
N GLU A 416 -29.53 23.96 20.36
CA GLU A 416 -29.49 24.00 21.82
C GLU A 416 -29.49 25.44 22.34
N ASP A 417 -28.67 26.33 21.79
CA ASP A 417 -28.65 27.76 22.09
C ASP A 417 -30.01 28.41 21.83
N LYS A 418 -30.65 28.08 20.69
CA LYS A 418 -31.99 28.58 20.35
C LYS A 418 -33.06 28.07 21.30
N MET A 419 -32.99 26.80 21.71
CA MET A 419 -33.91 26.23 22.70
C MET A 419 -33.72 26.88 24.07
N ALA A 420 -32.48 27.08 24.51
CA ALA A 420 -32.15 27.78 25.75
C ALA A 420 -32.59 29.27 25.71
N ALA A 421 -32.55 29.92 24.54
CA ALA A 421 -33.11 31.25 24.35
C ALA A 421 -34.63 31.25 24.51
N MET A 422 -35.36 30.38 23.80
CA MET A 422 -36.82 30.32 23.93
C MET A 422 -37.29 29.94 25.35
N MET A 423 -36.52 29.15 26.09
CA MET A 423 -36.78 28.90 27.52
C MET A 423 -36.67 30.18 28.36
N ARG A 424 -35.59 30.96 28.19
CA ARG A 424 -35.39 32.24 28.88
C ARG A 424 -36.47 33.28 28.50
N ASP A 425 -36.90 33.29 27.25
CA ASP A 425 -38.00 34.13 26.76
C ASP A 425 -39.33 33.70 27.39
N TYR A 426 -39.64 32.39 27.37
CA TYR A 426 -40.84 31.82 27.99
C TYR A 426 -40.92 32.13 29.49
N GLU A 427 -39.84 31.91 30.24
CA GLU A 427 -39.77 32.25 31.66
C GLU A 427 -40.00 33.74 31.92
N THR A 428 -39.55 34.61 31.00
CA THR A 428 -39.67 36.06 31.13
C THR A 428 -41.10 36.52 30.84
N VAL A 429 -41.70 36.06 29.75
CA VAL A 429 -43.13 36.28 29.46
C VAL A 429 -44.02 35.70 30.57
N HIS A 430 -43.66 34.55 31.15
CA HIS A 430 -44.36 33.95 32.28
C HIS A 430 -44.24 34.82 33.55
N ARG A 431 -43.04 35.31 33.89
CA ARG A 431 -42.82 36.25 35.01
C ARG A 431 -43.62 37.54 34.80
N GLU A 432 -43.58 38.13 33.61
CA GLU A 432 -44.34 39.34 33.25
C GLU A 432 -45.85 39.14 33.28
N TYR A 433 -46.36 37.98 32.81
CA TYR A 433 -47.77 37.63 32.88
C TYR A 433 -48.27 37.56 34.33
N PHE A 434 -47.55 36.88 35.23
CA PHE A 434 -47.95 36.82 36.65
C PHE A 434 -47.83 38.19 37.35
N ALA A 435 -46.81 38.98 37.02
CA ALA A 435 -46.66 40.34 37.55
C ALA A 435 -47.79 41.28 37.10
N THR A 436 -48.13 41.26 35.80
CA THR A 436 -49.23 42.08 35.25
C THR A 436 -50.60 41.61 35.72
N ARG A 437 -50.83 40.30 35.87
CA ARG A 437 -52.07 39.76 36.44
C ARG A 437 -52.25 40.18 37.90
N GLY A 438 -51.21 40.06 38.72
CA GLY A 438 -51.24 40.55 40.11
C GLY A 438 -51.41 42.07 40.22
N ALA A 439 -50.79 42.84 39.32
CA ALA A 439 -50.98 44.28 39.24
C ALA A 439 -52.41 44.68 38.82
N LEU A 440 -53.06 43.88 37.95
CA LEU A 440 -54.46 44.05 37.56
C LEU A 440 -55.42 43.69 38.71
N GLU A 441 -55.23 42.54 39.37
CA GLU A 441 -55.98 42.15 40.58
C GLU A 441 -55.90 43.25 41.66
N ALA A 442 -54.71 43.81 41.88
CA ALA A 442 -54.50 44.94 42.79
C ALA A 442 -55.04 46.29 42.27
N ALA A 443 -55.20 46.48 40.96
CA ALA A 443 -55.84 47.64 40.37
C ALA A 443 -57.37 47.56 40.54
N ASP A 444 -57.97 46.41 40.27
CA ASP A 444 -59.41 46.16 40.43
C ASP A 444 -59.84 46.28 41.90
N GLY A 445 -59.05 45.74 42.84
CA GLY A 445 -59.28 45.95 44.28
C GLY A 445 -59.26 47.44 44.68
N ARG A 446 -58.33 48.24 44.11
CA ARG A 446 -58.29 49.69 44.32
C ARG A 446 -59.44 50.42 43.63
N LEU A 447 -59.86 49.98 42.43
CA LEU A 447 -61.01 50.56 41.71
C LEU A 447 -62.32 50.29 42.44
N ALA A 448 -62.51 49.09 43.01
CA ALA A 448 -63.66 48.77 43.87
C ALA A 448 -63.69 49.67 45.12
N ALA A 449 -62.55 49.86 45.79
CA ALA A 449 -62.42 50.79 46.92
C ALA A 449 -62.72 52.25 46.51
N PHE A 450 -62.18 52.71 45.38
CA PHE A 450 -62.47 54.05 44.86
C PHE A 450 -63.91 54.22 44.38
N ALA A 451 -64.59 53.18 43.89
CA ALA A 451 -66.00 53.21 43.55
C ALA A 451 -66.87 53.38 44.80
N ALA A 452 -66.60 52.60 45.86
CA ALA A 452 -67.26 52.75 47.16
C ALA A 452 -67.01 54.13 47.80
N LEU A 453 -65.80 54.70 47.63
CA LEU A 453 -65.49 56.05 48.10
C LEU A 453 -66.18 57.14 47.28
N ARG A 454 -66.19 57.01 45.94
CA ARG A 454 -66.84 57.95 45.01
C ARG A 454 -68.35 58.02 45.26
N ALA A 455 -69.00 56.88 45.49
CA ALA A 455 -70.40 56.78 45.86
C ALA A 455 -70.77 57.50 47.18
N ARG A 456 -69.77 57.85 48.02
CA ARG A 456 -69.96 58.57 49.28
C ARG A 456 -69.58 60.06 49.25
N THR A 457 -68.85 60.57 48.25
CA THR A 457 -68.05 61.82 48.47
C THR A 457 -67.94 62.85 47.33
N VAL A 458 -68.41 62.59 46.09
CA VAL A 458 -68.05 63.46 44.94
C VAL A 458 -69.27 64.11 44.25
N PRO A 459 -69.49 65.43 44.40
CA PRO A 459 -70.44 66.21 43.61
C PRO A 459 -70.06 66.31 42.12
N ALA A 460 -71.06 66.47 41.24
CA ALA A 460 -70.93 66.38 39.78
C ALA A 460 -69.96 67.42 39.17
N ASP A 461 -70.01 68.67 39.63
CA ASP A 461 -69.24 69.80 39.08
C ASP A 461 -67.71 69.59 39.17
N LEU A 462 -67.27 68.82 40.17
CA LEU A 462 -65.88 68.46 40.38
C LEU A 462 -65.45 67.26 39.50
N HIS A 463 -66.43 66.54 38.94
CA HIS A 463 -66.23 65.50 37.92
C HIS A 463 -65.97 66.12 36.55
N GLU A 464 -66.78 67.10 36.14
CA GLU A 464 -66.69 67.74 34.81
C GLU A 464 -65.33 68.43 34.58
N ARG A 465 -64.86 69.23 35.56
CA ARG A 465 -63.53 69.86 35.51
C ARG A 465 -62.37 68.85 35.46
N ARG A 466 -62.55 67.67 36.08
CA ARG A 466 -61.55 66.58 35.99
C ARG A 466 -61.60 65.87 34.65
N LEU A 467 -62.79 65.66 34.07
CA LEU A 467 -62.94 65.14 32.72
C LEU A 467 -62.28 66.07 31.69
N ASP A 468 -62.40 67.39 31.82
CA ASP A 468 -61.73 68.37 30.94
C ASP A 468 -60.21 68.43 31.11
N HIS A 469 -59.68 68.06 32.28
CA HIS A 469 -58.25 67.85 32.46
C HIS A 469 -57.81 66.52 31.82
N CYS A 470 -58.59 65.45 31.95
CA CYS A 470 -58.31 64.17 31.31
C CYS A 470 -58.39 64.26 29.77
N LYS A 471 -59.31 65.06 29.20
CA LYS A 471 -59.37 65.33 27.75
C LYS A 471 -58.06 65.95 27.26
N ARG A 472 -57.58 67.00 27.93
CA ARG A 472 -56.29 67.66 27.61
C ARG A 472 -55.10 66.71 27.74
N LEU A 473 -55.00 65.94 28.82
CA LEU A 473 -53.96 64.92 28.98
C LEU A 473 -54.01 63.86 27.88
N LEU A 474 -55.20 63.47 27.41
CA LEU A 474 -55.38 62.52 26.32
C LEU A 474 -55.04 63.13 24.94
N GLU A 475 -55.23 64.43 24.75
CA GLU A 475 -54.79 65.18 23.56
C GLU A 475 -53.27 65.36 23.55
N GLU A 476 -52.67 65.69 24.70
CA GLU A 476 -51.21 65.75 24.89
C GLU A 476 -50.55 64.38 24.66
N LEU A 477 -51.10 63.29 25.22
CA LEU A 477 -50.62 61.93 24.99
C LEU A 477 -50.77 61.49 23.52
N LYS A 478 -51.88 61.85 22.84
CA LYS A 478 -52.04 61.61 21.40
C LYS A 478 -50.99 62.36 20.59
N HIS A 479 -50.71 63.62 20.92
CA HIS A 479 -49.68 64.40 20.23
C HIS A 479 -48.27 63.82 20.48
N GLN A 480 -47.93 63.46 21.73
CA GLN A 480 -46.68 62.78 22.06
C GLN A 480 -46.54 61.45 21.30
N TYR A 481 -47.60 60.65 21.20
CA TYR A 481 -47.59 59.40 20.45
C TYR A 481 -47.43 59.61 18.93
N SER A 482 -48.05 60.66 18.36
CA SER A 482 -47.82 61.08 16.96
C SER A 482 -46.34 61.42 16.74
N MET A 483 -45.78 62.32 17.58
CA MET A 483 -44.38 62.72 17.50
C MET A 483 -43.41 61.54 17.70
N GLU A 484 -43.74 60.56 18.55
CA GLU A 484 -42.95 59.33 18.66
C GLU A 484 -43.08 58.41 17.45
N THR A 485 -44.28 58.29 16.87
CA THR A 485 -44.50 57.47 15.67
C THR A 485 -43.77 58.08 14.49
N GLU A 486 -43.88 59.39 14.29
CA GLU A 486 -43.13 60.16 13.30
C GLU A 486 -41.61 59.93 13.44
N ARG A 487 -41.04 60.14 14.64
CA ARG A 487 -39.61 59.87 14.93
C ARG A 487 -39.21 58.42 14.65
N LYS A 488 -40.04 57.44 15.02
CA LYS A 488 -39.78 56.02 14.77
C LYS A 488 -39.84 55.69 13.28
N THR A 489 -40.77 56.30 12.52
CA THR A 489 -40.83 56.15 11.05
C THR A 489 -39.66 56.82 10.34
N GLU A 490 -39.21 58.00 10.80
CA GLU A 490 -37.96 58.62 10.32
C GLU A 490 -36.74 57.73 10.58
N GLN A 491 -36.64 57.15 11.78
CA GLN A 491 -35.53 56.27 12.15
C GLN A 491 -35.55 54.99 11.33
N ALA A 492 -36.73 54.39 11.11
CA ALA A 492 -36.91 53.25 10.23
C ALA A 492 -36.52 53.57 8.77
N ALA A 493 -36.91 54.74 8.24
CA ALA A 493 -36.54 55.18 6.91
C ALA A 493 -35.01 55.36 6.76
N LYS A 494 -34.36 56.01 7.74
CA LYS A 494 -32.90 56.19 7.79
C LYS A 494 -32.16 54.85 7.85
N LEU A 495 -32.66 53.87 8.62
CA LEU A 495 -32.12 52.51 8.66
C LEU A 495 -32.35 51.75 7.33
N GLN A 496 -33.51 51.93 6.69
CA GLN A 496 -33.82 51.31 5.40
C GLN A 496 -32.96 51.88 4.25
N GLU A 497 -32.62 53.16 4.30
CA GLU A 497 -31.66 53.79 3.38
C GLU A 497 -30.22 53.28 3.62
N GLN A 498 -29.79 53.18 4.87
CA GLN A 498 -28.50 52.58 5.22
C GLN A 498 -28.39 51.11 4.78
N LEU A 499 -29.47 50.34 4.91
CA LEU A 499 -29.56 48.95 4.46
C LEU A 499 -29.36 48.85 2.94
N LYS A 500 -30.08 49.65 2.14
CA LYS A 500 -29.90 49.72 0.68
C LYS A 500 -28.46 50.09 0.29
N LEU A 501 -27.87 51.07 0.97
CA LEU A 501 -26.47 51.48 0.74
C LEU A 501 -25.45 50.39 1.12
N LEU A 502 -25.80 49.43 1.99
CA LEU A 502 -24.99 48.26 2.29
C LEU A 502 -25.21 47.13 1.28
N GLU A 503 -26.46 46.89 0.85
CA GLU A 503 -26.79 45.94 -0.23
C GLU A 503 -26.08 46.31 -1.54
N GLU A 504 -26.07 47.59 -1.92
CA GLU A 504 -25.33 48.08 -3.08
C GLU A 504 -23.82 47.82 -2.99
N LYS A 505 -23.23 48.04 -1.80
CA LYS A 505 -21.79 47.77 -1.56
C LYS A 505 -21.50 46.28 -1.63
N HIS A 506 -22.35 45.45 -1.01
CA HIS A 506 -22.23 43.99 -1.06
C HIS A 506 -22.35 43.47 -2.50
N SER A 507 -23.27 44.01 -3.29
CA SER A 507 -23.43 43.67 -4.71
C SER A 507 -22.18 44.01 -5.54
N LYS A 508 -21.59 45.19 -5.32
CA LYS A 508 -20.33 45.61 -5.96
C LYS A 508 -19.16 44.68 -5.59
N VAL A 509 -18.99 44.36 -4.30
CA VAL A 509 -17.96 43.41 -3.83
C VAL A 509 -18.16 42.00 -4.40
N CYS A 510 -19.39 41.52 -4.57
CA CYS A 510 -19.66 40.24 -5.22
C CYS A 510 -19.29 40.25 -6.72
N GLN A 511 -19.54 41.35 -7.43
CA GLN A 511 -19.14 41.49 -8.84
C GLN A 511 -17.62 41.52 -8.99
N GLU A 512 -16.92 42.26 -8.12
CA GLU A 512 -15.44 42.28 -8.07
C GLU A 512 -14.87 40.89 -7.75
N HIS A 513 -15.46 40.15 -6.81
CA HIS A 513 -15.04 38.80 -6.45
C HIS A 513 -15.20 37.81 -7.62
N GLU A 514 -16.33 37.82 -8.32
CA GLU A 514 -16.51 36.95 -9.49
C GLU A 514 -15.55 37.31 -10.64
N ALA A 515 -15.28 38.59 -10.88
CA ALA A 515 -14.30 39.02 -11.88
C ALA A 515 -12.87 38.51 -11.55
N VAL A 516 -12.40 38.69 -10.30
CA VAL A 516 -11.09 38.19 -9.85
C VAL A 516 -11.01 36.65 -9.92
N LYS A 517 -12.11 35.96 -9.62
CA LYS A 517 -12.24 34.50 -9.75
C LYS A 517 -12.17 34.05 -11.21
N GLU A 518 -12.82 34.75 -12.14
CA GLU A 518 -12.70 34.48 -13.58
C GLU A 518 -11.27 34.67 -14.09
N GLU A 519 -10.63 35.79 -13.75
CA GLU A 519 -9.21 36.07 -14.04
C GLU A 519 -8.29 34.96 -13.52
N LEU A 520 -8.52 34.49 -12.28
CA LEU A 520 -7.77 33.39 -11.69
C LEU A 520 -7.96 32.09 -12.48
N THR A 521 -9.17 31.76 -12.95
CA THR A 521 -9.35 30.58 -13.83
C THR A 521 -8.64 30.74 -15.17
N ALA A 522 -8.60 31.95 -15.74
CA ALA A 522 -7.89 32.25 -16.98
C ALA A 522 -6.36 32.13 -16.79
N ALA A 523 -5.82 32.66 -15.70
CA ALA A 523 -4.42 32.51 -15.32
C ALA A 523 -4.05 31.03 -15.14
N LEU A 524 -4.88 30.23 -14.45
CA LEU A 524 -4.66 28.79 -14.27
C LEU A 524 -4.73 28.00 -15.59
N LYS A 525 -5.65 28.36 -16.51
CA LYS A 525 -5.68 27.80 -17.88
C LYS A 525 -4.37 28.12 -18.62
N ASN A 526 -3.89 29.37 -18.56
CA ASN A 526 -2.64 29.80 -19.18
C ASN A 526 -1.41 29.10 -18.59
N VAL A 527 -1.31 28.95 -17.26
CA VAL A 527 -0.22 28.18 -16.61
C VAL A 527 -0.22 26.72 -17.07
N ARG A 528 -1.40 26.09 -17.24
CA ARG A 528 -1.51 24.72 -17.79
C ARG A 528 -1.02 24.66 -19.26
N LEU A 529 -1.32 25.66 -20.09
CA LEU A 529 -0.81 25.75 -21.46
C LEU A 529 0.71 25.95 -21.49
N TYR A 530 1.26 26.87 -20.70
CA TYR A 530 2.72 27.07 -20.60
C TYR A 530 3.46 25.83 -20.08
N ARG A 531 2.88 25.09 -19.11
CA ARG A 531 3.44 23.80 -18.64
C ARG A 531 3.47 22.76 -19.78
N LYS A 532 2.40 22.63 -20.58
CA LYS A 532 2.38 21.75 -21.77
C LYS A 532 3.43 22.17 -22.81
N ALA A 533 3.50 23.45 -23.14
CA ALA A 533 4.49 23.99 -24.07
C ALA A 533 5.93 23.71 -23.60
N ALA A 534 6.22 23.92 -22.32
CA ALA A 534 7.54 23.65 -21.73
C ALA A 534 7.91 22.16 -21.74
N VAL A 535 6.95 21.22 -21.73
CA VAL A 535 7.23 19.79 -21.97
C VAL A 535 7.60 19.55 -23.43
N ILE A 536 6.85 20.10 -24.38
CA ILE A 536 7.13 19.98 -25.82
C ILE A 536 8.51 20.59 -26.17
N PHE A 537 8.86 21.75 -25.62
CA PHE A 537 10.20 22.34 -25.80
C PHE A 537 11.30 21.45 -25.21
N ARG A 538 11.12 20.89 -24.00
CA ARG A 538 12.09 19.95 -23.41
C ARG A 538 12.24 18.66 -24.23
N GLN A 539 11.17 18.13 -24.80
CA GLN A 539 11.23 17.00 -25.75
C GLN A 539 11.95 17.37 -27.05
N ARG A 540 11.64 18.53 -27.65
CA ARG A 540 12.34 19.04 -28.85
C ARG A 540 13.83 19.24 -28.61
N VAL A 541 14.22 19.77 -27.45
CA VAL A 541 15.64 19.91 -27.04
C VAL A 541 16.30 18.54 -26.87
N LYS A 542 15.67 17.57 -26.17
CA LYS A 542 16.20 16.20 -26.06
C LYS A 542 16.37 15.51 -27.43
N ALA A 543 15.42 15.71 -28.36
CA ALA A 543 15.53 15.20 -29.71
C ALA A 543 16.60 15.93 -30.56
N ALA A 544 16.82 17.23 -30.33
CA ALA A 544 17.89 17.98 -30.97
C ALA A 544 19.27 17.56 -30.46
N THR A 545 19.46 17.39 -29.15
CA THR A 545 20.74 16.92 -28.59
C THR A 545 21.03 15.46 -28.96
N ALA A 546 20.01 14.59 -29.01
CA ALA A 546 20.16 13.21 -29.53
C ALA A 546 20.54 13.16 -31.02
N ARG A 547 20.07 14.10 -31.85
CA ARG A 547 20.54 14.24 -33.23
C ARG A 547 21.97 14.78 -33.29
N ALA A 548 22.29 15.81 -32.49
CA ALA A 548 23.65 16.36 -32.42
C ALA A 548 24.70 15.35 -31.93
N THR A 549 24.36 14.44 -31.00
CA THR A 549 25.28 13.37 -30.57
C THR A 549 25.43 12.25 -31.60
N ARG A 550 24.39 11.93 -32.37
CA ARG A 550 24.51 11.05 -33.56
C ARG A 550 25.42 11.66 -34.62
N VAL A 551 25.25 12.95 -34.94
CA VAL A 551 26.12 13.69 -35.88
C VAL A 551 27.57 13.76 -35.35
N ARG A 552 27.80 14.04 -34.06
CA ARG A 552 29.16 13.99 -33.49
C ARG A 552 29.79 12.59 -33.54
N ARG A 553 28.99 11.51 -33.54
CA ARG A 553 29.49 10.14 -33.76
C ARG A 553 29.80 9.84 -35.23
N SER A 554 29.04 10.35 -36.20
CA SER A 554 29.37 10.20 -37.63
C SER A 554 30.54 11.09 -38.09
N VAL A 555 30.70 12.29 -37.50
CA VAL A 555 31.84 13.20 -37.76
C VAL A 555 33.19 12.59 -37.35
N ARG A 556 33.22 11.62 -36.42
CA ARG A 556 34.44 10.82 -36.16
C ARG A 556 34.82 9.85 -37.29
N LYS A 557 33.99 9.70 -38.34
CA LYS A 557 34.19 8.76 -39.45
C LYS A 557 34.25 9.39 -40.85
N ALA A 558 34.05 10.71 -40.99
CA ALA A 558 34.09 11.42 -42.27
C ALA A 558 34.72 12.81 -42.12
N ARG A 559 35.87 13.05 -42.76
CA ARG A 559 36.68 14.29 -42.63
C ARG A 559 36.91 14.99 -43.98
N THR A 560 35.86 15.22 -44.77
CA THR A 560 35.88 16.07 -45.98
C THR A 560 34.46 16.40 -46.46
N ALA A 561 33.94 17.60 -46.11
CA ALA A 561 32.85 18.36 -46.77
C ALA A 561 32.33 19.43 -45.79
N ASN A 562 32.75 20.70 -45.93
CA ASN A 562 32.70 21.65 -44.80
C ASN A 562 31.43 22.52 -44.67
N GLU A 563 30.53 22.54 -45.65
CA GLU A 563 29.37 23.45 -45.64
C GLU A 563 28.24 23.04 -44.68
N PRO A 564 27.78 21.77 -44.62
CA PRO A 564 26.69 21.38 -43.71
C PRO A 564 27.05 21.56 -42.23
N LEU A 565 28.34 21.40 -41.89
CA LEU A 565 28.85 21.62 -40.54
C LEU A 565 28.79 23.10 -40.15
N ARG A 566 29.14 24.01 -41.07
CA ARG A 566 29.07 25.46 -40.84
C ARG A 566 27.64 25.91 -40.56
N LEU A 567 26.68 25.55 -41.43
CA LEU A 567 25.26 25.89 -41.26
C LEU A 567 24.70 25.33 -39.94
N ALA A 568 25.10 24.12 -39.54
CA ALA A 568 24.70 23.54 -38.25
C ALA A 568 25.27 24.29 -37.03
N LEU A 569 26.49 24.84 -37.13
CA LEU A 569 27.10 25.65 -36.08
C LEU A 569 26.48 27.05 -35.99
N GLU A 570 26.20 27.69 -37.13
CA GLU A 570 25.50 28.98 -37.16
C GLU A 570 24.07 28.88 -36.60
N ALA A 571 23.36 27.78 -36.90
CA ALA A 571 22.05 27.47 -36.31
C ALA A 571 22.15 27.22 -34.79
N LEU A 572 23.21 26.54 -34.31
CA LEU A 572 23.46 26.35 -32.89
C LEU A 572 23.69 27.68 -32.14
N GLU A 573 24.48 28.59 -32.70
CA GLU A 573 24.70 29.92 -32.10
C GLU A 573 23.46 30.83 -32.20
N ARG A 574 22.54 30.59 -33.15
CA ARG A 574 21.23 31.25 -33.19
C ARG A 574 20.33 30.76 -32.05
N ILE A 575 20.16 29.44 -31.92
CA ILE A 575 19.39 28.80 -30.84
C ILE A 575 19.95 29.18 -29.45
N LYS A 576 21.28 29.25 -29.30
CA LYS A 576 21.95 29.69 -28.06
C LYS A 576 21.66 31.15 -27.69
N ARG A 577 21.54 32.05 -28.68
CA ARG A 577 21.10 33.44 -28.48
C ARG A 577 19.63 33.50 -28.09
N GLU A 578 18.75 32.76 -28.77
CA GLU A 578 17.33 32.63 -28.42
C GLU A 578 17.15 32.11 -26.98
N ILE A 579 17.88 31.06 -26.59
CA ILE A 579 17.90 30.53 -25.22
C ILE A 579 18.37 31.60 -24.21
N LYS A 580 19.36 32.44 -24.54
CA LYS A 580 19.81 33.52 -23.66
C LYS A 580 18.71 34.57 -23.43
N VAL A 581 17.96 34.95 -24.48
CA VAL A 581 16.83 35.91 -24.40
C VAL A 581 15.63 35.31 -23.67
N VAL A 582 15.28 34.05 -23.94
CA VAL A 582 14.21 33.35 -23.21
C VAL A 582 14.59 33.18 -21.74
N LYS A 583 15.86 32.88 -21.44
CA LYS A 583 16.38 32.83 -20.07
C LYS A 583 16.20 34.18 -19.38
N SER A 584 16.71 35.29 -19.93
CA SER A 584 16.58 36.61 -19.27
C SER A 584 15.14 37.02 -19.05
N ARG A 585 14.25 36.81 -20.04
CA ARG A 585 12.81 37.09 -19.90
C ARG A 585 12.15 36.24 -18.80
N ALA A 586 12.58 35.00 -18.62
CA ALA A 586 12.09 34.13 -17.55
C ALA A 586 12.53 34.61 -16.15
N TYR A 587 13.77 35.10 -16.00
CA TYR A 587 14.22 35.67 -14.72
C TYR A 587 13.46 36.96 -14.37
N SER A 588 13.33 37.92 -15.30
CA SER A 588 12.58 39.16 -15.03
C SER A 588 11.11 38.88 -14.67
N SER A 589 10.48 37.90 -15.35
CA SER A 589 9.11 37.47 -15.01
C SER A 589 9.00 36.75 -13.66
N LEU A 590 10.10 36.22 -13.12
CA LEU A 590 10.15 35.55 -11.83
C LEU A 590 10.41 36.57 -10.71
N GLU A 591 11.31 37.53 -10.91
CA GLU A 591 11.45 38.69 -10.03
C GLU A 591 10.14 39.49 -9.89
N GLU A 592 9.40 39.69 -10.99
CA GLU A 592 8.08 40.34 -10.93
C GLU A 592 7.06 39.52 -10.13
N LEU A 593 7.15 38.19 -10.16
CA LEU A 593 6.29 37.31 -9.36
C LEU A 593 6.64 37.40 -7.87
N GLU A 594 7.93 37.35 -7.53
CA GLU A 594 8.44 37.51 -6.16
C GLU A 594 8.03 38.87 -5.57
N ARG A 595 8.18 39.96 -6.33
CA ARG A 595 7.73 41.30 -5.92
C ARG A 595 6.22 41.34 -5.64
N ARG A 596 5.39 40.66 -6.44
CA ARG A 596 3.94 40.56 -6.23
C ARG A 596 3.59 39.74 -4.99
N ILE A 597 4.27 38.61 -4.77
CA ILE A 597 4.10 37.76 -3.58
C ILE A 597 4.42 38.56 -2.32
N VAL A 598 5.60 39.21 -2.25
CA VAL A 598 5.98 40.05 -1.11
C VAL A 598 5.02 41.23 -0.89
N GLN A 599 4.41 41.78 -1.96
CA GLN A 599 3.38 42.81 -1.83
C GLN A 599 2.04 42.25 -1.29
N GLN A 600 1.66 41.02 -1.67
CA GLN A 600 0.49 40.33 -1.12
C GLN A 600 0.70 39.93 0.34
N GLU A 601 1.86 39.38 0.70
CA GLU A 601 2.24 39.06 2.09
C GLU A 601 2.18 40.29 2.99
N ARG A 602 2.71 41.44 2.53
CA ARG A 602 2.61 42.72 3.26
C ARG A 602 1.16 43.18 3.45
N ARG A 603 0.29 43.02 2.46
CA ARG A 603 -1.15 43.33 2.58
C ARG A 603 -1.85 42.41 3.56
N ALA A 604 -1.58 41.11 3.52
CA ALA A 604 -2.12 40.14 4.47
C ALA A 604 -1.65 40.43 5.91
N ALA A 605 -0.37 40.73 6.11
CA ALA A 605 0.18 41.09 7.41
C ALA A 605 -0.45 42.37 7.99
N LEU A 606 -0.72 43.39 7.16
CA LEU A 606 -1.46 44.59 7.58
C LEU A 606 -2.90 44.25 7.97
N ALA A 607 -3.63 43.52 7.13
CA ALA A 607 -5.01 43.12 7.42
C ALA A 607 -5.12 42.28 8.71
N HIS A 608 -4.18 41.34 8.96
CA HIS A 608 -4.13 40.60 10.22
C HIS A 608 -3.81 41.49 11.44
N ALA A 609 -2.98 42.52 11.29
CA ALA A 609 -2.67 43.47 12.36
C ALA A 609 -3.86 44.40 12.66
N GLU A 610 -4.63 44.81 11.65
CA GLU A 610 -5.87 45.59 11.80
C GLU A 610 -6.96 44.74 12.46
N HIS A 611 -7.20 43.53 11.96
CA HIS A 611 -8.20 42.62 12.53
C HIS A 611 -7.88 42.22 13.99
N ARG A 612 -6.59 42.11 14.37
CA ARG A 612 -6.19 41.94 15.78
C ARG A 612 -6.56 43.16 16.63
N ARG A 613 -6.24 44.38 16.17
CA ARG A 613 -6.61 45.62 16.87
C ARG A 613 -8.12 45.77 17.05
N GLU A 614 -8.92 45.24 16.14
CA GLU A 614 -10.38 45.22 16.25
C GLU A 614 -10.88 44.23 17.29
N LEU A 615 -10.26 43.05 17.39
CA LEU A 615 -10.50 42.12 18.50
C LEU A 615 -10.10 42.73 19.85
N ASP A 616 -8.95 43.41 19.93
CA ASP A 616 -8.49 44.10 21.14
C ASP A 616 -9.50 45.19 21.59
N ARG A 617 -10.02 45.99 20.65
CA ARG A 617 -11.11 46.97 20.91
C ARG A 617 -12.39 46.29 21.38
N ALA A 618 -12.79 45.19 20.75
CA ALA A 618 -13.99 44.45 21.11
C ALA A 618 -13.89 43.85 22.52
N ALA A 619 -12.73 43.29 22.88
CA ALA A 619 -12.44 42.77 24.21
C ALA A 619 -12.51 43.87 25.29
N LEU A 620 -11.93 45.04 25.05
CA LEU A 620 -12.04 46.20 25.96
C LEU A 620 -13.51 46.67 26.11
N ALA A 621 -14.28 46.70 25.02
CA ALA A 621 -15.69 47.07 25.06
C ALA A 621 -16.55 46.03 25.81
N LEU A 622 -16.21 44.74 25.75
CA LEU A 622 -16.82 43.68 26.54
C LEU A 622 -16.48 43.83 28.02
N GLN A 623 -15.19 43.96 28.38
CA GLN A 623 -14.76 44.16 29.77
C GLN A 623 -15.42 45.39 30.42
N HIS A 624 -15.59 46.49 29.68
CA HIS A 624 -16.31 47.67 30.16
C HIS A 624 -17.81 47.39 30.41
N LYS A 625 -18.48 46.65 29.51
CA LYS A 625 -19.87 46.22 29.70
C LYS A 625 -20.02 45.28 30.89
N GLU A 626 -19.13 44.30 31.03
CA GLU A 626 -19.11 43.40 32.19
C GLU A 626 -18.89 44.15 33.51
N GLY A 627 -18.00 45.16 33.52
CA GLY A 627 -17.79 46.03 34.69
C GLY A 627 -19.04 46.82 35.08
N ILE A 628 -19.79 47.33 34.08
CA ILE A 628 -21.10 47.96 34.32
C ILE A 628 -22.10 46.93 34.86
N ILE A 629 -22.18 45.73 34.27
CA ILE A 629 -23.11 44.67 34.72
C ILE A 629 -22.82 44.27 36.17
N ARG A 630 -21.55 44.06 36.54
CA ARG A 630 -21.15 43.79 37.92
C ARG A 630 -21.57 44.93 38.85
N SER A 631 -21.23 46.18 38.52
CA SER A 631 -21.63 47.35 39.33
C SER A 631 -23.14 47.59 39.40
N LEU A 632 -23.95 47.02 38.49
CA LEU A 632 -25.41 47.02 38.58
C LEU A 632 -25.91 45.88 39.47
N ILE A 633 -25.29 44.70 39.42
CA ILE A 633 -25.58 43.58 40.33
C ILE A 633 -25.27 43.98 41.78
N ASP A 634 -24.08 44.54 42.02
CA ASP A 634 -23.63 45.01 43.34
C ASP A 634 -24.66 46.01 43.93
N LYS A 635 -25.09 46.99 43.12
CA LYS A 635 -26.11 48.00 43.53
C LYS A 635 -27.51 47.44 43.71
N VAL A 636 -27.87 46.33 43.07
CA VAL A 636 -29.15 45.65 43.32
C VAL A 636 -29.08 44.92 44.66
N ALA A 637 -27.96 44.25 44.96
CA ALA A 637 -27.75 43.64 46.27
C ALA A 637 -27.74 44.70 47.40
N ASP A 638 -27.05 45.82 47.23
CA ASP A 638 -27.08 46.95 48.18
C ASP A 638 -28.51 47.47 48.46
N VAL A 639 -29.39 47.44 47.46
CA VAL A 639 -30.80 47.89 47.55
C VAL A 639 -31.71 46.80 48.14
N GLU A 640 -31.38 45.53 47.99
CA GLU A 640 -32.07 44.42 48.66
C GLU A 640 -31.69 44.35 50.16
N GLU A 641 -30.43 44.61 50.53
CA GLU A 641 -30.01 44.68 51.95
C GLU A 641 -30.53 45.91 52.70
N THR A 642 -30.91 47.00 52.00
CA THR A 642 -31.34 48.26 52.62
C THR A 642 -32.86 48.46 52.71
N GLN A 643 -33.68 47.48 52.33
CA GLN A 643 -35.12 47.49 52.60
C GLN A 643 -35.44 46.86 53.98
N PRO A 644 -35.94 47.64 54.96
CA PRO A 644 -36.46 47.05 56.20
C PRO A 644 -37.82 46.38 55.96
N ASN A 645 -38.01 45.21 56.58
CA ASN A 645 -39.30 44.52 56.69
C ASN A 645 -40.25 45.23 57.66
#